data_AF-A0A2P8NKV5-F1
#
_entry.id   AF-A0A2P8NKV5-F1
#
_cell.length_a   1.000
_cell.length_b   1.000
_cell.length_c   1.000
_cell.angle_alpha   90.00
_cell.angle_beta   90.00
_cell.angle_gamma   90.00
#
_symmetry.space_group_name_H-M   'P 1'
#
loop_
_entity.id
_entity.type
_entity.pdbx_description
1 polymer ?
#
loop_
_entity_poly.entity_id
_entity_poly.type
_entity_poly.pdbx_seq_one_letter_code
_entity_poly.pdbx_strand_id
1 'polypeptide(L)'
;MRETIGFTLNGAPVSAEVSPVARLSAVLRDEFGATGTKLGCDAGDCGACTVLVDGAAVCACLMPAATAAGRRVTTVEGLANGRLSALQASFLRHGAAQCGICTPGFLVAATALLDRNPAPSEEEVRDALGGVLCRCTGYRKIIAAVIDAGLPETGRDSPPPETGRAVGAAVMRLDGVAKVTGTDRFGADERPADALSVLVIRSPHWHARFSFGDLDGFVAARPGLAAVFTAADIPGRNRFGVIGPFADQPALAEGTARFRGEAVALVAGEPAAIAALDPAEFPVEWHELPHVLAPAEAVAEGAGLVHEDRPGNILTQGLVARGDAEAAIAAAAVSVSGTIETAYVEHAYIEPEAGYAVFDGDTLVVRACTQAPYMDRDDTAAVLGLPPDKVRIVPAATGGGFGSKLDVSLQPLVGLVALKTGRPAVLAYTRADSMASTTKRHPASMRATLAANAEGRIAGLAFAGDFNTGAYASWGPTVANRVPVHACGPYLTPNYRASARAIHTNGPVAGAFRGFGVPQATIMLETLYDALAAKLGIDRLELRRRNALADGDRTATGQVLASGVGIGACLAALEPHWRRALADAETANAAAGDGTVRRGVGIASCWYGCGNTSLPNPSTIRVGISPAGRVVLHQGAVDIGQGSNTVIAQICADAAGLPLAAFSLVDGDTAHTPDAGKTSASRQTYVSGKAAEKAGRALRDEILRYANVSPQARIEIEPGLLVVREGEARRQIALDTLPLDGRGYVFSAEESYDPPTTALDENGQGVPYAVYGYGAQIVELAVDRSLGTVALLKITAAHDVGRAINPQLAEGQIEGGIAQGIGMALMEDYVPGRTENLHDYLIPTIGDVPPIETILVEIADPEGPFGAKGLGEHVLIPTAPAILNAIRDATGVLVDRLPATPSRVLAAIRAAEAGR
;
A
#
# COMPACT_ATOMS: atom_id res chain seq x y z
N MET A 1 16.85 -35.50 -14.69
CA MET A 1 17.59 -35.53 -15.97
C MET A 1 17.35 -34.20 -16.66
N ARG A 2 18.39 -33.52 -17.15
CA ARG A 2 18.26 -32.28 -17.92
C ARG A 2 18.23 -32.63 -19.41
N GLU A 3 17.46 -31.90 -20.21
CA GLU A 3 17.33 -32.04 -21.66
C GLU A 3 17.50 -30.68 -22.34
N THR A 4 17.99 -30.66 -23.57
CA THR A 4 18.06 -29.45 -24.39
C THR A 4 16.68 -29.10 -24.93
N ILE A 5 16.11 -27.99 -24.45
CA ILE A 5 14.80 -27.50 -24.88
C ILE A 5 15.02 -26.26 -25.73
N GLY A 6 14.61 -26.31 -27.00
CA GLY A 6 14.75 -25.20 -27.95
C GLY A 6 13.40 -24.64 -28.43
N PHE A 7 13.27 -23.32 -28.51
CA PHE A 7 12.07 -22.61 -28.95
C PHE A 7 12.40 -21.20 -29.47
N THR A 8 11.43 -20.46 -29.99
CA THR A 8 11.63 -19.07 -30.44
C THR A 8 11.14 -18.11 -29.37
N LEU A 9 12.03 -17.32 -28.77
CA LEU A 9 11.71 -16.30 -27.77
C LEU A 9 11.79 -14.89 -28.40
N ASN A 10 10.70 -14.13 -28.36
CA ASN A 10 10.64 -12.75 -28.88
C ASN A 10 11.19 -12.61 -30.32
N GLY A 11 10.96 -13.62 -31.16
CA GLY A 11 11.41 -13.66 -32.56
C GLY A 11 12.81 -14.26 -32.79
N ALA A 12 13.57 -14.60 -31.74
CA ALA A 12 14.90 -15.21 -31.85
C ALA A 12 14.89 -16.68 -31.39
N PRO A 13 15.60 -17.60 -32.07
CA PRO A 13 15.75 -18.98 -31.60
C PRO A 13 16.64 -19.02 -30.35
N VAL A 14 16.20 -19.76 -29.33
CA VAL A 14 16.93 -19.97 -28.07
C VAL A 14 16.89 -21.45 -27.65
N SER A 15 17.86 -21.88 -26.84
CA SER A 15 17.88 -23.23 -26.26
C SER A 15 18.63 -23.25 -24.93
N ALA A 16 18.18 -24.07 -23.98
CA ALA A 16 18.84 -24.27 -22.68
C ALA A 16 18.76 -25.74 -22.23
N GLU A 17 19.74 -26.19 -21.42
CA GLU A 17 19.74 -27.51 -20.79
C GLU A 17 19.09 -27.47 -19.40
N VAL A 18 17.82 -27.84 -19.34
CA VAL A 18 16.99 -27.70 -18.13
C VAL A 18 16.19 -28.97 -17.87
N SER A 19 15.58 -29.07 -16.69
CA SER A 19 14.61 -30.15 -16.43
C SER A 19 13.38 -30.00 -17.35
N PRO A 20 12.91 -31.06 -18.03
CA PRO A 20 11.68 -31.02 -18.84
C PRO A 20 10.45 -30.50 -18.08
N VAL A 21 10.41 -30.76 -16.77
CA VAL A 21 9.32 -30.34 -15.87
C VAL A 21 9.58 -29.01 -15.16
N ALA A 22 10.70 -28.34 -15.45
CA ALA A 22 10.92 -26.98 -14.95
C ALA A 22 9.81 -26.06 -15.46
N ARG A 23 9.40 -25.09 -14.65
CA ARG A 23 8.40 -24.11 -15.05
C ARG A 23 8.98 -23.20 -16.13
N LEU A 24 8.21 -22.92 -17.18
CA LEU A 24 8.63 -22.05 -18.28
C LEU A 24 9.02 -20.66 -17.77
N SER A 25 8.30 -20.13 -16.77
CA SER A 25 8.64 -18.86 -16.12
C SER A 25 10.07 -18.84 -15.53
N ALA A 26 10.50 -19.90 -14.86
CA ALA A 26 11.87 -20.01 -14.35
C ALA A 26 12.87 -20.05 -15.50
N VAL A 27 12.62 -20.85 -16.55
CA VAL A 27 13.50 -20.91 -17.73
C VAL A 27 13.63 -19.55 -18.43
N LEU A 28 12.52 -18.85 -18.64
CA LEU A 28 12.52 -17.51 -19.25
C LEU A 28 13.35 -16.52 -18.43
N ARG A 29 13.21 -16.53 -17.10
CA ARG A 29 13.88 -15.59 -16.20
C ARG A 29 15.34 -15.93 -15.97
N ASP A 30 15.63 -17.16 -15.54
CA ASP A 30 16.94 -17.58 -15.06
C ASP A 30 17.91 -17.93 -16.21
N GLU A 31 17.44 -18.53 -17.31
CA GLU A 31 18.32 -18.96 -18.41
C GLU A 31 18.43 -17.89 -19.52
N PHE A 32 17.35 -17.12 -19.76
CA PHE A 32 17.30 -16.15 -20.86
C PHE A 32 17.19 -14.69 -20.42
N GLY A 33 17.12 -14.41 -19.11
CA GLY A 33 17.06 -13.04 -18.59
C GLY A 33 15.78 -12.27 -18.93
N ALA A 34 14.71 -12.95 -19.37
CA ALA A 34 13.41 -12.36 -19.70
C ALA A 34 12.58 -12.08 -18.44
N THR A 35 13.17 -11.27 -17.56
CA THR A 35 12.66 -10.88 -16.23
C THR A 35 11.41 -10.02 -16.26
N GLY A 36 10.97 -9.54 -17.43
CA GLY A 36 9.64 -8.94 -17.62
C GLY A 36 8.51 -9.94 -17.39
N THR A 37 8.79 -11.24 -17.49
CA THR A 37 7.90 -12.31 -16.99
C THR A 37 7.95 -12.32 -15.46
N LYS A 38 7.02 -11.63 -14.80
CA LYS A 38 7.02 -11.45 -13.35
C LYS A 38 6.43 -12.66 -12.62
N LEU A 39 6.96 -12.97 -11.43
CA LEU A 39 6.47 -14.03 -10.56
C LEU A 39 5.80 -13.43 -9.32
N GLY A 40 4.65 -13.99 -8.93
CA GLY A 40 3.84 -13.48 -7.82
C GLY A 40 3.24 -14.57 -6.95
N CYS A 41 2.16 -15.21 -7.40
CA CYS A 41 1.55 -16.36 -6.71
C CYS A 41 2.30 -17.68 -6.96
N ASP A 42 2.94 -17.77 -8.13
CA ASP A 42 3.58 -18.98 -8.66
C ASP A 42 2.66 -20.22 -8.65
N ALA A 43 1.36 -19.98 -8.86
CA ALA A 43 0.28 -20.99 -8.82
C ALA A 43 -0.80 -20.78 -9.91
N GLY A 44 -0.63 -19.80 -10.80
CA GLY A 44 -1.58 -19.46 -11.86
C GLY A 44 -2.68 -18.46 -11.49
N ASP A 45 -2.76 -18.06 -10.23
CA ASP A 45 -3.84 -17.19 -9.73
C ASP A 45 -3.72 -15.72 -10.16
N CYS A 46 -2.49 -15.18 -10.18
CA CYS A 46 -2.29 -13.73 -10.34
C CYS A 46 -2.09 -13.23 -11.77
N GLY A 47 -1.78 -14.11 -12.73
CA GLY A 47 -1.50 -13.75 -14.13
C GLY A 47 -0.27 -12.88 -14.40
N ALA A 48 0.54 -12.50 -13.40
CA ALA A 48 1.72 -11.64 -13.60
C ALA A 48 2.79 -12.27 -14.53
N CYS A 49 2.81 -13.60 -14.64
CA CYS A 49 3.71 -14.38 -15.49
C CYS A 49 3.14 -14.69 -16.88
N THR A 50 2.10 -13.96 -17.31
CA THR A 50 1.44 -14.22 -18.60
C THR A 50 2.39 -13.96 -19.77
N VAL A 51 2.52 -14.95 -20.65
CA VAL A 51 3.28 -14.92 -21.91
C VAL A 51 2.37 -15.34 -23.06
N LEU A 52 2.70 -15.02 -24.30
CA LEU A 52 2.06 -15.64 -25.46
C LEU A 52 2.81 -16.89 -25.86
N VAL A 53 2.09 -18.00 -26.05
CA VAL A 53 2.59 -19.21 -26.67
C VAL A 53 1.78 -19.45 -27.94
N ASP A 54 2.43 -19.31 -29.09
CA ASP A 54 1.80 -19.37 -30.42
C ASP A 54 0.58 -18.43 -30.54
N GLY A 55 0.63 -17.27 -29.87
CA GLY A 55 -0.44 -16.25 -29.86
C GLY A 55 -1.51 -16.42 -28.78
N ALA A 56 -1.48 -17.50 -28.00
CA ALA A 56 -2.39 -17.70 -26.87
C ALA A 56 -1.75 -17.22 -25.56
N ALA A 57 -2.49 -16.47 -24.73
CA ALA A 57 -2.05 -16.06 -23.40
C ALA A 57 -2.01 -17.27 -22.45
N VAL A 58 -0.87 -17.49 -21.79
CA VAL A 58 -0.61 -18.63 -20.90
C VAL A 58 0.14 -18.16 -19.66
N CYS A 59 -0.23 -18.66 -18.49
CA CYS A 59 0.55 -18.48 -17.26
C CYS A 59 1.83 -19.33 -17.32
N ALA A 60 2.99 -18.70 -17.51
CA ALA A 60 4.27 -19.40 -17.62
C ALA A 60 4.68 -20.18 -16.35
N CYS A 61 4.11 -19.87 -15.18
CA CYS A 61 4.33 -20.66 -13.95
C CYS A 61 3.65 -22.04 -13.96
N LEU A 62 2.61 -22.24 -14.76
CA LEU A 62 1.89 -23.52 -14.86
C LEU A 62 2.37 -24.40 -16.03
N MET A 63 3.17 -23.85 -16.93
CA MET A 63 3.60 -24.55 -18.14
C MET A 63 4.97 -25.20 -17.93
N PRO A 64 5.11 -26.53 -18.11
CA PRO A 64 6.41 -27.19 -18.18
C PRO A 64 7.23 -26.70 -19.38
N ALA A 65 8.54 -26.58 -19.19
CA ALA A 65 9.48 -26.10 -20.21
C ALA A 65 9.45 -26.98 -21.47
N ALA A 66 9.31 -28.31 -21.32
CA ALA A 66 9.25 -29.22 -22.46
C ALA A 66 8.08 -28.92 -23.42
N THR A 67 6.98 -28.35 -22.92
CA THR A 67 5.83 -27.98 -23.75
C THR A 67 6.13 -26.76 -24.64
N ALA A 68 7.16 -25.97 -24.34
CA ALA A 68 7.58 -24.85 -25.18
C ALA A 68 8.41 -25.28 -26.39
N ALA A 69 8.90 -26.52 -26.45
CA ALA A 69 9.76 -27.00 -27.52
C ALA A 69 9.18 -26.73 -28.92
N GLY A 70 9.95 -26.04 -29.76
CA GLY A 70 9.57 -25.67 -31.13
C GLY A 70 8.49 -24.58 -31.26
N ARG A 71 7.96 -24.04 -30.15
CA ARG A 71 6.91 -23.03 -30.17
C ARG A 71 7.45 -21.61 -30.23
N ARG A 72 6.58 -20.64 -30.53
CA ARG A 72 6.88 -19.21 -30.39
C ARG A 72 6.40 -18.72 -29.03
N VAL A 73 7.32 -18.17 -28.24
CA VAL A 73 7.04 -17.54 -26.95
C VAL A 73 7.29 -16.04 -27.06
N THR A 74 6.29 -15.22 -26.73
CA THR A 74 6.42 -13.75 -26.68
C THR A 74 6.18 -13.27 -25.26
N THR A 75 7.13 -12.51 -24.75
CA THR A 75 7.10 -11.84 -23.43
C THR A 75 6.86 -10.34 -23.62
N VAL A 76 6.78 -9.56 -22.54
CA VAL A 76 6.61 -8.10 -22.63
C VAL A 76 7.77 -7.43 -23.39
N GLU A 77 8.98 -7.98 -23.26
CA GLU A 77 10.18 -7.52 -23.97
C GLU A 77 10.04 -7.65 -25.49
N GLY A 78 9.22 -8.59 -25.96
CA GLY A 78 8.93 -8.81 -27.39
C GLY A 78 7.82 -7.92 -27.95
N LEU A 79 7.14 -7.11 -27.11
CA LEU A 79 6.07 -6.21 -27.58
C LEU A 79 6.61 -4.92 -28.20
N ALA A 80 7.79 -4.48 -27.79
CA ALA A 80 8.45 -3.30 -28.33
C ALA A 80 9.39 -3.68 -29.50
N ASN A 81 9.42 -2.86 -30.55
CA ASN A 81 10.27 -3.07 -31.74
C ASN A 81 11.22 -1.88 -31.98
N GLY A 82 11.95 -1.48 -30.94
CA GLY A 82 12.78 -0.26 -30.93
C GLY A 82 12.02 1.01 -30.54
N ARG A 83 10.69 0.90 -30.40
CA ARG A 83 9.79 1.89 -29.79
C ARG A 83 8.67 1.17 -29.04
N LEU A 84 7.98 1.90 -28.17
CA LEU A 84 6.79 1.38 -27.48
C LEU A 84 5.72 0.98 -28.49
N SER A 85 5.01 -0.12 -28.22
CA SER A 85 3.78 -0.45 -28.93
C SER A 85 2.67 0.56 -28.59
N ALA A 86 1.64 0.65 -29.44
CA ALA A 86 0.48 1.52 -29.17
C ALA A 86 -0.18 1.21 -27.81
N LEU A 87 -0.22 -0.07 -27.44
CA LEU A 87 -0.72 -0.52 -26.14
C LEU A 87 0.16 -0.04 -24.98
N GLN A 88 1.49 -0.19 -25.09
CA GLN A 88 2.43 0.30 -24.07
C GLN A 88 2.33 1.82 -23.90
N ALA A 89 2.29 2.58 -25.00
CA ALA A 89 2.10 4.02 -24.98
C ALA A 89 0.74 4.43 -24.37
N SER A 90 -0.33 3.69 -24.69
CA SER A 90 -1.65 3.90 -24.10
C SER A 90 -1.64 3.69 -22.58
N PHE A 91 -1.00 2.61 -22.10
CA PHE A 91 -0.87 2.37 -20.66
C PHE A 91 -0.16 3.52 -19.92
N LEU A 92 0.90 4.09 -20.52
CA LEU A 92 1.60 5.25 -19.95
C LEU A 92 0.69 6.47 -19.87
N ARG A 93 0.03 6.82 -20.98
CA ARG A 93 -0.81 8.01 -21.07
C ARG A 93 -2.01 7.95 -20.14
N HIS A 94 -2.60 6.78 -19.93
CA HIS A 94 -3.73 6.61 -19.01
C HIS A 94 -3.31 6.46 -17.54
N GLY A 95 -2.02 6.28 -17.24
CA GLY A 95 -1.58 5.96 -15.88
C GLY A 95 -2.03 4.56 -15.43
N ALA A 96 -2.16 3.62 -16.37
CA ALA A 96 -2.59 2.24 -16.11
C ALA A 96 -1.51 1.37 -15.43
N ALA A 97 -0.33 1.94 -15.18
CA ALA A 97 0.75 1.34 -14.41
C ALA A 97 1.04 2.17 -13.14
N GLN A 98 0.84 1.53 -11.97
CA GLN A 98 1.27 2.08 -10.68
C GLN A 98 2.58 1.46 -10.22
N CYS A 99 2.55 0.36 -9.46
CA CYS A 99 3.77 -0.35 -9.04
C CYS A 99 4.46 -1.07 -10.19
N GLY A 100 3.72 -1.45 -11.25
CA GLY A 100 4.27 -2.01 -12.48
C GLY A 100 4.43 -3.53 -12.50
N ILE A 101 4.36 -4.24 -11.37
CA ILE A 101 4.62 -5.70 -11.33
C ILE A 101 3.63 -6.53 -12.17
N CYS A 102 2.34 -6.14 -12.21
CA CYS A 102 1.32 -6.83 -13.01
C CYS A 102 1.27 -6.33 -14.46
N THR A 103 1.90 -5.18 -14.75
CA THR A 103 1.78 -4.49 -16.04
C THR A 103 2.23 -5.36 -17.22
N PRO A 104 3.37 -6.09 -17.16
CA PRO A 104 3.74 -7.05 -18.20
C PRO A 104 2.64 -8.07 -18.53
N GLY A 105 2.05 -8.70 -17.51
CA GLY A 105 1.00 -9.69 -17.69
C GLY A 105 -0.25 -9.11 -18.37
N PHE A 106 -0.68 -7.91 -17.96
CA PHE A 106 -1.80 -7.21 -18.61
C PHE A 106 -1.51 -6.85 -20.06
N LEU A 107 -0.32 -6.31 -20.35
CA LEU A 107 0.07 -5.93 -21.70
C LEU A 107 0.05 -7.15 -22.62
N VAL A 108 0.64 -8.26 -22.19
CA VAL A 108 0.67 -9.49 -22.97
C VAL A 108 -0.73 -10.07 -23.19
N ALA A 109 -1.55 -10.15 -22.14
CA ALA A 109 -2.93 -10.65 -22.25
C ALA A 109 -3.77 -9.75 -23.17
N ALA A 110 -3.64 -8.42 -23.05
CA ALA A 110 -4.36 -7.47 -23.90
C ALA A 110 -3.87 -7.51 -25.36
N THR A 111 -2.59 -7.75 -25.63
CA THR A 111 -2.09 -7.98 -26.99
C THR A 111 -2.80 -9.18 -27.62
N ALA A 112 -2.98 -10.29 -26.88
CA ALA A 112 -3.70 -11.46 -27.39
C ALA A 112 -5.17 -11.19 -27.73
N LEU A 113 -5.80 -10.21 -27.07
CA LEU A 113 -7.15 -9.73 -27.39
C LEU A 113 -7.13 -8.84 -28.64
N LEU A 114 -6.26 -7.82 -28.66
CA LEU A 114 -6.21 -6.81 -29.72
C LEU A 114 -5.79 -7.39 -31.07
N ASP A 115 -4.97 -8.44 -31.09
CA ASP A 115 -4.63 -9.17 -32.32
C ASP A 115 -5.85 -9.86 -32.95
N ARG A 116 -6.88 -10.18 -32.15
CA ARG A 116 -8.13 -10.80 -32.62
C ARG A 116 -9.24 -9.79 -32.88
N ASN A 117 -9.38 -8.82 -31.97
CA ASN A 117 -10.37 -7.75 -32.04
C ASN A 117 -9.67 -6.41 -31.73
N PRO A 118 -9.34 -5.58 -32.73
CA PRO A 118 -8.66 -4.31 -32.50
C PRO A 118 -9.57 -3.24 -31.89
N ALA A 119 -10.89 -3.46 -31.78
CA ALA A 119 -11.82 -2.51 -31.16
C ALA A 119 -12.76 -3.25 -30.17
N PRO A 120 -12.20 -3.80 -29.07
CA PRO A 120 -12.98 -4.58 -28.14
C PRO A 120 -13.91 -3.70 -27.30
N SER A 121 -15.05 -4.26 -26.93
CA SER A 121 -15.94 -3.72 -25.90
C SER A 121 -15.32 -3.82 -24.51
N GLU A 122 -15.83 -3.06 -23.55
CA GLU A 122 -15.39 -3.16 -22.16
C GLU A 122 -15.56 -4.58 -21.60
N GLU A 123 -16.67 -5.27 -21.94
CA GLU A 123 -16.92 -6.66 -21.51
C GLU A 123 -15.85 -7.62 -22.03
N GLU A 124 -15.53 -7.56 -23.33
CA GLU A 124 -14.46 -8.38 -23.91
C GLU A 124 -13.09 -8.11 -23.28
N VAL A 125 -12.80 -6.86 -22.89
CA VAL A 125 -11.57 -6.52 -22.16
C VAL A 125 -11.58 -7.12 -20.76
N ARG A 126 -12.69 -7.04 -20.02
CA ARG A 126 -12.80 -7.62 -18.67
C ARG A 126 -12.63 -9.14 -18.71
N ASP A 127 -13.24 -9.80 -19.68
CA ASP A 127 -13.13 -11.25 -19.86
C ASP A 127 -11.71 -11.68 -20.22
N ALA A 128 -11.08 -11.01 -21.18
CA ALA A 128 -9.72 -11.35 -21.62
C ALA A 128 -8.66 -11.13 -20.54
N LEU A 129 -8.88 -10.16 -19.65
CA LEU A 129 -7.93 -9.78 -18.60
C LEU A 129 -8.29 -10.32 -17.22
N GLY A 130 -9.39 -11.08 -17.10
CA GLY A 130 -9.88 -11.62 -15.83
C GLY A 130 -8.87 -12.48 -15.07
N GLY A 131 -7.94 -13.12 -15.79
CA GLY A 131 -6.87 -13.92 -15.21
C GLY A 131 -5.65 -13.13 -14.72
N VAL A 132 -5.62 -11.80 -14.84
CA VAL A 132 -4.51 -10.96 -14.37
C VAL A 132 -4.98 -10.05 -13.23
N LEU A 133 -4.34 -10.20 -12.07
CA LEU A 133 -4.71 -9.45 -10.87
C LEU A 133 -3.94 -8.13 -10.76
N CYS A 134 -4.62 -7.08 -10.30
CA CYS A 134 -4.00 -5.79 -9.97
C CYS A 134 -4.45 -5.33 -8.59
N ARG A 135 -3.50 -5.05 -7.71
CA ARG A 135 -3.79 -4.54 -6.36
C ARG A 135 -3.76 -3.01 -6.25
N CYS A 136 -3.36 -2.31 -7.31
CA CYS A 136 -3.02 -0.88 -7.26
C CYS A 136 -4.02 0.03 -7.96
N THR A 137 -4.51 -0.34 -9.16
CA THR A 137 -5.17 0.61 -10.06
C THR A 137 -6.69 0.65 -9.96
N GLY A 138 -7.32 -0.38 -9.39
CA GLY A 138 -8.78 -0.54 -9.49
C GLY A 138 -9.27 -0.83 -10.91
N TYR A 139 -8.38 -1.28 -11.81
CA TYR A 139 -8.65 -1.76 -13.18
C TYR A 139 -9.25 -0.76 -14.19
N ARG A 140 -9.94 0.31 -13.77
CA ARG A 140 -10.62 1.24 -14.70
C ARG A 140 -9.67 1.87 -15.72
N LYS A 141 -8.50 2.35 -15.29
CA LYS A 141 -7.48 2.90 -16.21
C LYS A 141 -6.86 1.84 -17.13
N ILE A 142 -6.79 0.58 -16.70
CA ILE A 142 -6.32 -0.54 -17.54
C ILE A 142 -7.33 -0.79 -18.66
N ILE A 143 -8.62 -0.89 -18.33
CA ILE A 143 -9.70 -1.06 -19.30
C ILE A 143 -9.67 0.08 -20.33
N ALA A 144 -9.62 1.33 -19.85
CA ALA A 144 -9.56 2.52 -20.71
C ALA A 144 -8.34 2.49 -21.65
N ALA A 145 -7.16 2.10 -21.13
CA ALA A 145 -5.94 2.02 -21.93
C ALA A 145 -6.03 0.97 -23.05
N VAL A 146 -6.66 -0.19 -22.81
CA VAL A 146 -6.80 -1.26 -23.81
C VAL A 146 -7.78 -0.87 -24.90
N ILE A 147 -8.96 -0.37 -24.53
CA ILE A 147 -9.97 0.11 -25.50
C ILE A 147 -9.36 1.18 -26.41
N ASP A 148 -8.60 2.10 -25.82
CA ASP A 148 -8.05 3.25 -26.52
C ASP A 148 -6.80 2.93 -27.35
N ALA A 149 -6.08 1.84 -27.04
CA ALA A 149 -4.96 1.35 -27.85
C ALA A 149 -5.40 0.83 -29.23
N GLY A 150 -6.68 0.43 -29.35
CA GLY A 150 -7.32 0.00 -30.58
C GLY A 150 -7.66 1.13 -31.57
N LEU A 151 -7.59 2.38 -31.12
CA LEU A 151 -7.99 3.55 -31.90
C LEU A 151 -6.77 4.19 -32.63
N PRO A 152 -6.96 4.84 -33.79
CA PRO A 152 -5.88 5.52 -34.50
C PRO A 152 -5.18 6.58 -33.64
N GLU A 153 -3.85 6.60 -33.65
CA GLU A 153 -3.05 7.61 -32.94
C GLU A 153 -3.28 9.00 -33.57
N THR A 154 -4.03 9.86 -32.89
CA THR A 154 -4.21 11.27 -33.30
C THR A 154 -3.77 12.23 -32.19
N GLY A 155 -2.56 12.79 -32.32
CA GLY A 155 -2.11 13.96 -31.56
C GLY A 155 -2.14 13.84 -30.03
N ARG A 156 -1.84 12.65 -29.49
CA ARG A 156 -2.10 12.31 -28.07
C ARG A 156 -0.95 12.55 -27.09
N ASP A 157 0.20 13.02 -27.56
CA ASP A 157 1.30 13.42 -26.67
C ASP A 157 0.98 14.80 -26.09
N SER A 158 0.72 14.84 -24.77
CA SER A 158 0.60 16.10 -24.07
C SER A 158 1.99 16.75 -24.03
N PRO A 159 2.14 18.02 -24.46
CA PRO A 159 3.42 18.71 -24.35
C PRO A 159 3.86 18.73 -22.88
N PRO A 160 5.17 18.71 -22.59
CA PRO A 160 5.65 18.87 -21.23
C PRO A 160 5.10 20.19 -20.64
N PRO A 161 4.80 20.23 -19.34
CA PRO A 161 4.31 21.44 -18.71
C PRO A 161 5.33 22.57 -18.86
N GLU A 162 4.83 23.79 -19.04
CA GLU A 162 5.68 24.98 -18.99
C GLU A 162 6.37 25.10 -17.62
N THR A 163 7.54 25.75 -17.59
CA THR A 163 8.26 26.03 -16.33
C THR A 163 7.37 26.76 -15.34
N GLY A 164 7.26 26.24 -14.11
CA GLY A 164 6.39 26.78 -13.06
C GLY A 164 4.92 26.38 -13.18
N ARG A 165 4.59 25.41 -14.06
CA ARG A 165 3.25 24.86 -14.27
C ARG A 165 3.23 23.33 -14.18
N ALA A 166 4.22 22.71 -13.55
CA ALA A 166 4.23 21.28 -13.34
C ALA A 166 3.17 20.84 -12.33
N VAL A 167 2.95 21.57 -11.24
CA VAL A 167 1.94 21.29 -10.21
C VAL A 167 0.52 21.51 -10.76
N GLY A 168 -0.26 20.43 -10.80
CA GLY A 168 -1.60 20.38 -11.40
C GLY A 168 -1.63 19.83 -12.82
N ALA A 169 -0.47 19.61 -13.45
CA ALA A 169 -0.40 18.95 -14.75
C ALA A 169 -0.53 17.43 -14.61
N ALA A 170 -1.30 16.81 -15.50
CA ALA A 170 -1.40 15.36 -15.64
C ALA A 170 -0.19 14.80 -16.41
N VAL A 171 1.01 15.01 -15.88
CA VAL A 171 2.24 14.49 -16.51
C VAL A 171 2.25 12.96 -16.43
N MET A 172 2.74 12.33 -17.50
CA MET A 172 3.08 10.91 -17.45
C MET A 172 4.12 10.68 -16.37
N ARG A 173 4.04 9.52 -15.73
CA ARG A 173 4.95 9.14 -14.66
C ARG A 173 6.38 9.12 -15.17
N LEU A 174 7.29 9.74 -14.41
CA LEU A 174 8.71 9.78 -14.75
C LEU A 174 9.36 8.39 -14.76
N ASP A 175 8.79 7.46 -13.99
CA ASP A 175 9.22 6.06 -13.88
C ASP A 175 8.38 5.09 -14.72
N GLY A 176 7.53 5.59 -15.64
CA GLY A 176 6.53 4.78 -16.33
C GLY A 176 7.10 3.83 -17.38
N VAL A 177 8.10 4.26 -18.16
CA VAL A 177 8.61 3.50 -19.33
C VAL A 177 9.16 2.13 -18.91
N ALA A 178 9.89 2.07 -17.79
CA ALA A 178 10.45 0.82 -17.29
C ALA A 178 9.36 -0.22 -16.97
N LYS A 179 8.21 0.24 -16.44
CA LYS A 179 7.07 -0.61 -16.06
C LYS A 179 6.36 -1.22 -17.26
N VAL A 180 6.15 -0.45 -18.33
CA VAL A 180 5.45 -0.95 -19.54
C VAL A 180 6.36 -1.75 -20.47
N THR A 181 7.68 -1.61 -20.34
CA THR A 181 8.65 -2.41 -21.11
C THR A 181 9.12 -3.66 -20.37
N GLY A 182 8.73 -3.84 -19.10
CA GLY A 182 9.18 -4.95 -18.25
C GLY A 182 10.63 -4.82 -17.75
N THR A 183 11.25 -3.67 -17.94
CA THR A 183 12.65 -3.40 -17.56
C THR A 183 12.81 -2.87 -16.14
N ASP A 184 11.72 -2.56 -15.45
CA ASP A 184 11.73 -2.23 -14.01
C ASP A 184 12.15 -3.45 -13.17
N ARG A 185 13.06 -3.24 -12.22
CA ARG A 185 13.83 -4.30 -11.53
C ARG A 185 13.37 -4.51 -10.09
N PHE A 186 12.53 -5.53 -9.91
CA PHE A 186 11.98 -5.94 -8.62
C PHE A 186 12.98 -6.75 -7.80
N GLY A 187 12.64 -7.07 -6.55
CA GLY A 187 13.57 -7.73 -5.61
C GLY A 187 14.07 -9.09 -6.11
N ALA A 188 13.22 -9.83 -6.84
CA ALA A 188 13.54 -11.16 -7.37
C ALA A 188 14.14 -11.15 -8.78
N ASP A 189 14.31 -9.98 -9.41
CA ASP A 189 14.78 -9.88 -10.81
C ASP A 189 16.30 -9.85 -10.94
N GLU A 190 17.03 -9.61 -9.85
CA GLU A 190 18.49 -9.46 -9.84
C GLU A 190 19.09 -10.21 -8.66
N ARG A 191 20.22 -10.90 -8.89
CA ARG A 191 21.06 -11.49 -7.85
C ARG A 191 22.53 -11.56 -8.28
N PRO A 192 23.50 -11.47 -7.36
CA PRO A 192 24.90 -11.78 -7.66
C PRO A 192 25.05 -13.23 -8.15
N ALA A 193 25.98 -13.47 -9.07
CA ALA A 193 26.12 -14.77 -9.74
C ALA A 193 26.60 -15.89 -8.80
N ASP A 194 27.39 -15.54 -7.78
CA ASP A 194 27.95 -16.44 -6.77
C ASP A 194 27.15 -16.47 -5.46
N ALA A 195 25.95 -15.87 -5.45
CA ALA A 195 25.10 -15.77 -4.27
C ALA A 195 24.61 -17.14 -3.79
N LEU A 196 24.67 -17.34 -2.48
CA LEU A 196 24.01 -18.46 -1.79
C LEU A 196 22.50 -18.22 -1.75
N SER A 197 21.71 -19.23 -2.12
CA SER A 197 20.27 -19.22 -1.86
C SER A 197 20.02 -19.47 -0.38
N VAL A 198 19.08 -18.73 0.20
CA VAL A 198 18.66 -18.87 1.59
C VAL A 198 17.28 -19.51 1.64
N LEU A 199 17.11 -20.53 2.48
CA LEU A 199 15.83 -21.10 2.88
C LEU A 199 15.59 -20.76 4.35
N VAL A 200 14.37 -20.29 4.67
CA VAL A 200 13.97 -20.02 6.06
C VAL A 200 13.20 -21.21 6.60
N ILE A 201 13.67 -21.79 7.71
CA ILE A 201 12.93 -22.81 8.45
C ILE A 201 11.95 -22.10 9.38
N ARG A 202 10.67 -22.44 9.27
CA ARG A 202 9.57 -21.76 9.97
C ARG A 202 8.80 -22.71 10.89
N SER A 203 8.26 -22.17 11.98
CA SER A 203 7.37 -22.92 12.88
C SER A 203 6.08 -23.31 12.19
N PRO A 204 5.69 -24.60 12.21
CA PRO A 204 4.37 -25.02 11.75
C PRO A 204 3.28 -24.85 12.84
N HIS A 205 3.65 -24.50 14.08
CA HIS A 205 2.75 -24.41 15.23
C HIS A 205 2.50 -22.95 15.66
N TRP A 206 1.31 -22.69 16.20
CA TRP A 206 0.94 -21.39 16.77
C TRP A 206 1.71 -21.04 18.05
N HIS A 207 2.10 -22.05 18.83
CA HIS A 207 2.93 -21.87 20.00
C HIS A 207 3.67 -23.18 20.26
N ALA A 208 5.00 -23.16 20.27
CA ALA A 208 5.78 -24.38 20.51
C ALA A 208 7.15 -24.06 21.07
N ARG A 209 7.65 -24.93 21.94
CA ARG A 209 9.09 -25.03 22.22
C ARG A 209 9.74 -25.84 21.12
N PHE A 210 11.01 -25.55 20.84
CA PHE A 210 11.77 -26.31 19.87
C PHE A 210 13.25 -26.44 20.23
N SER A 211 13.87 -27.48 19.71
CA SER A 211 15.31 -27.72 19.78
C SER A 211 15.83 -28.29 18.47
N PHE A 212 17.11 -28.02 18.18
CA PHE A 212 17.76 -28.55 16.98
C PHE A 212 18.55 -29.83 17.29
N GLY A 213 18.58 -30.75 16.32
CA GLY A 213 19.43 -31.94 16.33
C GLY A 213 20.85 -31.64 15.83
N ASP A 214 21.46 -32.62 15.14
CA ASP A 214 22.80 -32.49 14.56
C ASP A 214 22.79 -31.65 13.27
N LEU A 215 22.99 -30.34 13.41
CA LEU A 215 23.03 -29.39 12.30
C LEU A 215 24.28 -29.57 11.42
N ASP A 216 25.44 -29.83 12.03
CA ASP A 216 26.69 -30.02 11.29
C ASP A 216 26.63 -31.30 10.44
N GLY A 217 26.12 -32.40 11.02
CA GLY A 217 25.85 -33.63 10.30
C GLY A 217 24.83 -33.45 9.17
N PHE A 218 23.79 -32.64 9.39
CA PHE A 218 22.79 -32.31 8.37
C PHE A 218 23.40 -31.61 7.14
N VAL A 219 24.30 -30.64 7.38
CA VAL A 219 25.05 -29.94 6.32
C VAL A 219 26.05 -30.87 5.64
N ALA A 220 26.86 -31.60 6.41
CA ALA A 220 27.90 -32.49 5.88
C ALA A 220 27.33 -33.62 5.01
N ALA A 221 26.11 -34.08 5.29
CA ALA A 221 25.43 -35.11 4.51
C ALA A 221 24.87 -34.62 3.16
N ARG A 222 24.83 -33.30 2.91
CA ARG A 222 24.17 -32.70 1.75
C ARG A 222 25.13 -31.78 0.98
N PRO A 223 25.84 -32.31 -0.04
CA PRO A 223 26.73 -31.51 -0.87
C PRO A 223 26.03 -30.28 -1.47
N GLY A 224 26.69 -29.12 -1.37
CA GLY A 224 26.17 -27.85 -1.85
C GLY A 224 25.46 -27.02 -0.77
N LEU A 225 25.13 -27.58 0.40
CA LEU A 225 24.79 -26.77 1.57
C LEU A 225 26.06 -26.14 2.13
N ALA A 226 26.00 -24.85 2.43
CA ALA A 226 27.11 -24.07 2.97
C ALA A 226 27.08 -24.04 4.51
N ALA A 227 25.93 -23.72 5.10
CA ALA A 227 25.76 -23.63 6.54
C ALA A 227 24.27 -23.58 6.95
N VAL A 228 24.03 -23.84 8.25
CA VAL A 228 22.78 -23.52 8.95
C VAL A 228 23.06 -22.40 9.95
N PHE A 229 22.14 -21.44 10.06
CA PHE A 229 22.22 -20.34 11.03
C PHE A 229 20.99 -20.34 11.94
N THR A 230 21.21 -20.08 13.22
CA THR A 230 20.20 -20.02 14.27
C THR A 230 20.28 -18.69 15.01
N ALA A 231 19.42 -18.48 16.02
CA ALA A 231 19.51 -17.33 16.90
C ALA A 231 20.92 -17.14 17.53
N ALA A 232 21.65 -18.24 17.79
CA ALA A 232 23.00 -18.20 18.36
C ALA A 232 24.05 -17.59 17.43
N ASP A 233 23.79 -17.54 16.12
CA ASP A 233 24.69 -16.96 15.14
C ASP A 233 24.53 -15.44 15.03
N ILE A 234 23.44 -14.88 15.54
CA ILE A 234 23.15 -13.45 15.48
C ILE A 234 24.13 -12.70 16.39
N PRO A 235 25.04 -11.88 15.85
CA PRO A 235 26.09 -11.24 16.65
C PRO A 235 25.59 -9.99 17.39
N GLY A 236 24.47 -9.40 16.97
CA GLY A 236 23.86 -8.22 17.60
C GLY A 236 22.65 -8.57 18.47
N ARG A 237 21.67 -7.68 18.47
CA ARG A 237 20.43 -7.86 19.23
C ARG A 237 19.43 -8.63 18.37
N ASN A 238 19.13 -9.88 18.71
CA ASN A 238 18.11 -10.70 18.04
C ASN A 238 16.67 -10.20 18.31
N ARG A 239 16.39 -8.96 17.91
CA ARG A 239 15.10 -8.30 18.08
C ARG A 239 15.01 -7.04 17.22
N PHE A 240 13.93 -6.92 16.45
CA PHE A 240 13.58 -5.76 15.64
C PHE A 240 12.20 -5.23 15.99
N GLY A 241 11.85 -4.04 15.49
CA GLY A 241 10.50 -3.51 15.61
C GLY A 241 10.40 -2.05 15.19
N VAL A 242 9.33 -1.76 14.44
CA VAL A 242 9.05 -0.45 13.83
C VAL A 242 8.84 0.70 14.83
N ILE A 243 8.60 0.40 16.11
CA ILE A 243 8.50 1.36 17.20
C ILE A 243 9.46 0.90 18.30
N GLY A 244 10.62 1.56 18.42
CA GLY A 244 11.74 1.13 19.26
C GLY A 244 11.38 0.68 20.69
N PRO A 245 10.59 1.46 21.46
CA PRO A 245 10.16 1.05 22.81
C PRO A 245 9.28 -0.22 22.87
N PHE A 246 8.67 -0.61 21.75
CA PHE A 246 7.82 -1.79 21.63
C PHE A 246 8.45 -2.91 20.79
N ALA A 247 9.72 -2.79 20.37
CA ALA A 247 10.39 -3.83 19.61
C ALA A 247 10.47 -5.13 20.42
N ASP A 248 9.81 -6.17 19.94
CA ASP A 248 9.61 -7.44 20.63
C ASP A 248 9.79 -8.69 19.74
N GLN A 249 9.93 -8.53 18.42
CA GLN A 249 10.01 -9.64 17.47
C GLN A 249 11.47 -10.06 17.21
N PRO A 250 11.83 -11.35 17.38
CA PRO A 250 13.16 -11.84 17.04
C PRO A 250 13.36 -11.98 15.53
N ALA A 251 14.60 -11.85 15.07
CA ALA A 251 14.95 -12.15 13.67
C ALA A 251 14.92 -13.67 13.41
N LEU A 252 15.40 -14.45 14.37
CA LEU A 252 15.23 -15.90 14.45
C LEU A 252 14.79 -16.25 15.87
N ALA A 253 13.69 -16.96 16.05
CA ALA A 253 13.22 -17.32 17.38
C ALA A 253 14.25 -18.17 18.13
N GLU A 254 14.24 -18.08 19.46
CA GLU A 254 15.16 -18.82 20.33
C GLU A 254 14.37 -19.70 21.30
N GLY A 255 14.43 -21.01 21.10
CA GLY A 255 13.83 -22.03 21.96
C GLY A 255 12.29 -22.07 22.02
N THR A 256 11.58 -21.00 21.63
CA THR A 256 10.12 -20.93 21.58
C THR A 256 9.64 -20.09 20.40
N ALA A 257 8.74 -20.66 19.60
CA ALA A 257 7.99 -19.96 18.57
C ALA A 257 6.60 -19.58 19.10
N ARG A 258 6.17 -18.35 18.85
CA ARG A 258 4.93 -17.71 19.33
C ARG A 258 3.83 -17.59 18.27
N PHE A 259 4.13 -17.88 17.00
CA PHE A 259 3.13 -17.98 15.93
C PHE A 259 3.54 -18.95 14.81
N ARG A 260 2.56 -19.42 14.04
CA ARG A 260 2.79 -20.27 12.86
C ARG A 260 3.36 -19.41 11.73
N GLY A 261 4.54 -19.76 11.22
CA GLY A 261 5.29 -18.99 10.22
C GLY A 261 6.53 -18.28 10.76
N GLU A 262 6.76 -18.33 12.08
CA GLU A 262 7.92 -17.71 12.72
C GLU A 262 9.23 -18.36 12.28
N ALA A 263 10.22 -17.55 11.89
CA ALA A 263 11.53 -18.03 11.48
C ALA A 263 12.33 -18.56 12.68
N VAL A 264 12.87 -19.78 12.59
CA VAL A 264 13.68 -20.40 13.65
C VAL A 264 15.12 -20.67 13.24
N ALA A 265 15.37 -20.91 11.95
CA ALA A 265 16.70 -21.13 11.40
C ALA A 265 16.76 -20.73 9.92
N LEU A 266 17.98 -20.56 9.40
CA LEU A 266 18.27 -20.36 7.98
C LEU A 266 19.14 -21.51 7.48
N VAL A 267 18.85 -22.02 6.29
CA VAL A 267 19.75 -22.92 5.55
C VAL A 267 20.27 -22.15 4.34
N ALA A 268 21.59 -22.03 4.21
CA ALA A 268 22.23 -21.37 3.07
C ALA A 268 23.01 -22.39 2.23
N GLY A 269 22.93 -22.30 0.92
CA GLY A 269 23.60 -23.22 0.01
C GLY A 269 23.52 -22.82 -1.45
N GLU A 270 24.14 -23.62 -2.31
CA GLU A 270 24.05 -23.47 -3.76
C GLU A 270 22.58 -23.58 -4.21
N PRO A 271 22.13 -22.82 -5.22
CA PRO A 271 20.72 -22.77 -5.62
C PRO A 271 20.10 -24.14 -5.89
N ALA A 272 20.84 -25.04 -6.55
CA ALA A 272 20.38 -26.40 -6.84
C ALA A 272 20.23 -27.27 -5.58
N ALA A 273 21.07 -27.07 -4.55
CA ALA A 273 20.98 -27.81 -3.30
C ALA A 273 19.79 -27.35 -2.47
N ILE A 274 19.55 -26.03 -2.41
CA ILE A 274 18.38 -25.47 -1.72
C ILE A 274 17.07 -25.86 -2.42
N ALA A 275 17.02 -25.80 -3.75
CA ALA A 275 15.83 -26.20 -4.50
C ALA A 275 15.48 -27.69 -4.37
N ALA A 276 16.46 -28.54 -4.02
CA ALA A 276 16.26 -29.97 -3.81
C ALA A 276 15.98 -30.35 -2.35
N LEU A 277 16.07 -29.39 -1.42
CA LEU A 277 15.91 -29.66 0.01
C LEU A 277 14.43 -29.71 0.40
N ASP A 278 14.03 -30.76 1.09
CA ASP A 278 12.74 -30.82 1.79
C ASP A 278 12.88 -30.18 3.19
N PRO A 279 12.17 -29.07 3.49
CA PRO A 279 12.21 -28.46 4.82
C PRO A 279 11.79 -29.40 5.96
N ALA A 280 10.99 -30.44 5.68
CA ALA A 280 10.56 -31.43 6.68
C ALA A 280 11.70 -32.34 7.15
N GLU A 281 12.80 -32.44 6.39
CA GLU A 281 14.00 -33.19 6.78
C GLU A 281 14.93 -32.40 7.71
N PHE A 282 14.66 -31.10 7.91
CA PHE A 282 15.47 -30.27 8.79
C PHE A 282 15.37 -30.80 10.24
N PRO A 283 16.50 -30.98 10.95
CA PRO A 283 16.52 -31.63 12.25
C PRO A 283 16.05 -30.68 13.36
N VAL A 284 14.73 -30.45 13.42
CA VAL A 284 14.05 -29.68 14.46
C VAL A 284 13.02 -30.56 15.18
N GLU A 285 13.07 -30.56 16.50
CA GLU A 285 12.07 -31.22 17.35
C GLU A 285 11.11 -30.15 17.90
N TRP A 286 9.81 -30.39 17.76
CA TRP A 286 8.76 -29.48 18.21
C TRP A 286 7.99 -30.05 19.39
N HIS A 287 7.75 -29.22 20.40
CA HIS A 287 6.82 -29.49 21.49
C HIS A 287 5.75 -28.40 21.51
N GLU A 288 4.57 -28.70 20.93
CA GLU A 288 3.43 -27.79 20.89
C GLU A 288 2.96 -27.40 22.30
N LEU A 289 2.57 -26.13 22.44
CA LEU A 289 2.08 -25.53 23.68
C LEU A 289 0.65 -25.00 23.48
N PRO A 290 -0.13 -24.83 24.58
CA PRO A 290 -1.42 -24.16 24.51
C PRO A 290 -1.28 -22.75 23.92
N HIS A 291 -2.22 -22.37 23.05
CA HIS A 291 -2.21 -21.08 22.35
C HIS A 291 -3.58 -20.42 22.39
N VAL A 292 -3.63 -19.11 22.21
CA VAL A 292 -4.87 -18.31 22.13
C VAL A 292 -4.88 -17.52 20.82
N LEU A 293 -5.98 -17.54 20.07
CA LEU A 293 -6.07 -16.84 18.78
C LEU A 293 -7.07 -15.68 18.79
N ALA A 294 -8.05 -15.70 19.70
CA ALA A 294 -9.04 -14.64 19.83
C ALA A 294 -8.65 -13.64 20.95
N PRO A 295 -8.82 -12.32 20.73
CA PRO A 295 -8.56 -11.32 21.77
C PRO A 295 -9.37 -11.54 23.06
N ALA A 296 -10.63 -11.96 22.94
CA ALA A 296 -11.48 -12.23 24.09
C ALA A 296 -10.96 -13.37 24.97
N GLU A 297 -10.34 -14.39 24.36
CA GLU A 297 -9.69 -15.50 25.07
C GLU A 297 -8.38 -15.04 25.71
N ALA A 298 -7.59 -14.22 25.00
CA ALA A 298 -6.29 -13.75 25.47
C ALA A 298 -6.39 -12.82 26.68
N VAL A 299 -7.48 -12.06 26.83
CA VAL A 299 -7.70 -11.17 27.99
C VAL A 299 -8.54 -11.82 29.11
N ALA A 300 -8.96 -13.07 28.95
CA ALA A 300 -9.74 -13.77 29.96
C ALA A 300 -8.92 -14.01 31.24
N GLU A 301 -9.61 -14.08 32.39
CA GLU A 301 -8.96 -14.39 33.65
C GLU A 301 -8.29 -15.78 33.60
N GLY A 302 -7.02 -15.85 33.95
CA GLY A 302 -6.23 -17.08 33.92
C GLY A 302 -5.69 -17.47 32.53
N ALA A 303 -5.89 -16.66 31.49
CA ALA A 303 -5.28 -16.89 30.19
C ALA A 303 -3.73 -16.87 30.28
N GLY A 304 -3.08 -17.78 29.55
CA GLY A 304 -1.63 -17.78 29.42
C GLY A 304 -1.12 -16.49 28.77
N LEU A 305 0.02 -15.98 29.22
CA LEU A 305 0.65 -14.80 28.64
C LEU A 305 1.46 -15.17 27.40
N VAL A 306 1.27 -14.43 26.30
CA VAL A 306 2.11 -14.54 25.08
C VAL A 306 3.51 -13.97 25.34
N HIS A 307 3.56 -12.89 26.13
CA HIS A 307 4.77 -12.24 26.63
C HIS A 307 4.66 -12.06 28.13
N GLU A 308 5.66 -12.53 28.88
CA GLU A 308 5.64 -12.53 30.36
C GLU A 308 5.55 -11.11 30.96
N ASP A 309 6.04 -10.10 30.25
CA ASP A 309 6.04 -8.70 30.64
C ASP A 309 4.81 -7.91 30.14
N ARG A 310 3.80 -8.59 29.59
CA ARG A 310 2.54 -8.00 29.09
C ARG A 310 1.33 -8.50 29.88
N PRO A 311 1.03 -7.91 31.07
CA PRO A 311 -0.11 -8.30 31.87
C PRO A 311 -1.42 -8.29 31.08
N GLY A 312 -2.18 -9.39 31.18
CA GLY A 312 -3.46 -9.55 30.48
C GLY A 312 -3.35 -9.58 28.95
N ASN A 313 -2.16 -9.84 28.39
CA ASN A 313 -1.88 -9.79 26.96
C ASN A 313 -2.16 -8.43 26.30
N ILE A 314 -2.23 -7.34 27.07
CA ILE A 314 -2.45 -5.99 26.54
C ILE A 314 -1.10 -5.39 26.17
N LEU A 315 -0.88 -5.13 24.88
CA LEU A 315 0.31 -4.42 24.39
C LEU A 315 0.26 -2.95 24.83
N THR A 316 -0.84 -2.28 24.50
CA THR A 316 -1.09 -0.89 24.88
C THR A 316 -2.56 -0.51 24.65
N GLN A 317 -2.97 0.63 25.22
CA GLN A 317 -4.31 1.18 25.11
C GLN A 317 -4.26 2.68 24.82
N GLY A 318 -5.06 3.14 23.86
CA GLY A 318 -5.30 4.56 23.61
C GLY A 318 -6.66 5.00 24.16
N LEU A 319 -6.75 6.29 24.52
CA LEU A 319 -7.96 6.95 24.98
C LEU A 319 -8.03 8.37 24.40
N VAL A 320 -9.21 8.77 23.94
CA VAL A 320 -9.57 10.18 23.73
C VAL A 320 -10.90 10.43 24.43
N ALA A 321 -10.91 11.40 25.34
CA ALA A 321 -12.07 11.77 26.15
C ALA A 321 -12.24 13.30 26.17
N ARG A 322 -13.46 13.76 25.90
CA ARG A 322 -13.82 15.18 25.89
C ARG A 322 -15.26 15.36 26.34
N GLY A 323 -15.50 16.30 27.25
CA GLY A 323 -16.84 16.52 27.82
C GLY A 323 -17.35 15.32 28.61
N ASP A 324 -18.67 15.17 28.71
CA ASP A 324 -19.33 14.05 29.40
C ASP A 324 -20.19 13.26 28.42
N ALA A 325 -19.57 12.24 27.79
CA ALA A 325 -20.24 11.42 26.78
C ALA A 325 -21.42 10.63 27.37
N GLU A 326 -21.30 10.15 28.61
CA GLU A 326 -22.33 9.33 29.25
C GLU A 326 -23.58 10.15 29.54
N ALA A 327 -23.42 11.31 30.19
CA ALA A 327 -24.53 12.22 30.47
C ALA A 327 -25.19 12.73 29.18
N ALA A 328 -24.38 13.06 28.15
CA ALA A 328 -24.90 13.53 26.87
C ALA A 328 -25.69 12.46 26.11
N ILE A 329 -25.24 11.20 26.14
CA ILE A 329 -25.97 10.08 25.53
C ILE A 329 -27.28 9.83 26.28
N ALA A 330 -27.27 9.88 27.61
CA ALA A 330 -28.46 9.66 28.44
C ALA A 330 -29.53 10.75 28.24
N ALA A 331 -29.10 12.00 28.01
CA ALA A 331 -30.00 13.15 27.80
C ALA A 331 -30.44 13.35 26.34
N ALA A 332 -29.89 12.59 25.39
CA ALA A 332 -30.16 12.78 23.97
C ALA A 332 -31.59 12.37 23.57
N ALA A 333 -32.12 13.00 22.52
CA ALA A 333 -33.44 12.68 21.99
C ALA A 333 -33.47 11.29 21.35
N VAL A 334 -32.40 10.91 20.65
CA VAL A 334 -32.25 9.60 19.99
C VAL A 334 -30.84 9.07 20.20
N SER A 335 -30.73 7.78 20.51
CA SER A 335 -29.48 7.04 20.50
C SER A 335 -29.58 5.74 19.70
N VAL A 336 -28.44 5.32 19.15
CA VAL A 336 -28.25 4.04 18.45
C VAL A 336 -26.98 3.39 18.97
N SER A 337 -27.00 2.06 19.08
CA SER A 337 -25.85 1.27 19.50
C SER A 337 -25.69 0.06 18.60
N GLY A 338 -24.47 -0.46 18.48
CA GLY A 338 -24.20 -1.67 17.72
C GLY A 338 -22.83 -2.25 18.05
N THR A 339 -22.58 -3.43 17.48
CA THR A 339 -21.32 -4.14 17.53
C THR A 339 -20.92 -4.54 16.12
N ILE A 340 -19.63 -4.46 15.78
CA ILE A 340 -19.10 -4.96 14.51
C ILE A 340 -17.78 -5.70 14.72
N GLU A 341 -17.62 -6.80 13.99
CA GLU A 341 -16.38 -7.56 13.89
C GLU A 341 -15.79 -7.48 12.46
N THR A 342 -14.47 -7.37 12.37
CA THR A 342 -13.74 -7.45 11.10
C THR A 342 -12.69 -8.56 11.15
N ALA A 343 -12.51 -9.26 10.03
CA ALA A 343 -11.50 -10.31 9.88
C ALA A 343 -10.08 -9.78 9.67
N TYR A 344 -9.10 -10.70 9.67
CA TYR A 344 -7.77 -10.40 9.14
C TYR A 344 -7.89 -10.12 7.64
N VAL A 345 -7.15 -9.12 7.17
CA VAL A 345 -7.03 -8.79 5.75
C VAL A 345 -5.56 -8.87 5.37
N GLU A 346 -5.26 -9.65 4.34
CA GLU A 346 -3.95 -9.78 3.73
C GLU A 346 -3.76 -8.67 2.68
N HIS A 347 -2.58 -8.05 2.68
CA HIS A 347 -2.24 -6.95 1.77
C HIS A 347 -2.33 -7.40 0.31
N ALA A 348 -1.92 -8.64 0.04
CA ALA A 348 -2.00 -9.31 -1.26
C ALA A 348 -1.36 -8.49 -2.39
N TYR A 349 -0.25 -7.81 -2.10
CA TYR A 349 0.61 -7.28 -3.16
C TYR A 349 1.11 -8.44 -4.03
N ILE A 350 1.23 -8.17 -5.32
CA ILE A 350 1.51 -9.22 -6.32
C ILE A 350 2.96 -9.73 -6.20
N GLU A 351 3.91 -8.88 -5.80
CA GLU A 351 5.32 -9.23 -5.59
C GLU A 351 5.60 -9.63 -4.13
N PRO A 352 5.88 -10.91 -3.81
CA PRO A 352 6.38 -11.31 -2.49
C PRO A 352 7.69 -10.61 -2.11
N GLU A 353 8.10 -10.76 -0.86
CA GLU A 353 9.37 -10.23 -0.35
C GLU A 353 10.55 -10.87 -1.08
N ALA A 354 11.44 -10.06 -1.67
CA ALA A 354 12.64 -10.57 -2.32
C ALA A 354 13.81 -9.57 -2.25
N GLY A 355 15.02 -10.09 -2.22
CA GLY A 355 16.24 -9.30 -2.24
C GLY A 355 17.52 -10.10 -1.99
N TYR A 356 18.64 -9.40 -1.97
CA TYR A 356 19.95 -9.98 -1.70
C TYR A 356 20.82 -9.06 -0.84
N ALA A 357 21.86 -9.64 -0.24
CA ALA A 357 22.92 -8.94 0.48
C ALA A 357 24.30 -9.26 -0.09
N VAL A 358 25.19 -8.27 -0.11
CA VAL A 358 26.59 -8.38 -0.55
C VAL A 358 27.45 -7.40 0.22
N PHE A 359 28.73 -7.72 0.44
CA PHE A 359 29.71 -6.76 0.96
C PHE A 359 30.34 -5.95 -0.17
N ASP A 360 30.32 -4.63 -0.03
CA ASP A 360 31.14 -3.70 -0.80
C ASP A 360 32.19 -3.11 0.14
N GLY A 361 33.43 -3.59 0.03
CA GLY A 361 34.46 -3.33 1.03
C GLY A 361 34.04 -3.85 2.42
N ASP A 362 33.86 -2.94 3.37
CA ASP A 362 33.41 -3.24 4.74
C ASP A 362 31.94 -2.91 4.99
N THR A 363 31.19 -2.51 3.95
CA THR A 363 29.79 -2.12 4.04
C THR A 363 28.90 -3.24 3.56
N LEU A 364 27.94 -3.66 4.38
CA LEU A 364 26.88 -4.58 3.99
C LEU A 364 25.83 -3.82 3.15
N VAL A 365 25.74 -4.17 1.87
CA VAL A 365 24.73 -3.63 0.96
C VAL A 365 23.60 -4.63 0.83
N VAL A 366 22.38 -4.20 1.15
CA VAL A 366 21.16 -5.00 0.99
C VAL A 366 20.27 -4.33 -0.06
N ARG A 367 19.96 -5.05 -1.13
CA ARG A 367 18.99 -4.63 -2.15
C ARG A 367 17.71 -5.44 -1.99
N ALA A 368 16.60 -4.80 -1.64
CA ALA A 368 15.33 -5.48 -1.35
C ALA A 368 14.11 -4.58 -1.61
N CYS A 369 12.94 -5.18 -1.83
CA CYS A 369 11.68 -4.42 -1.86
C CYS A 369 11.33 -3.91 -0.44
N THR A 370 11.17 -2.60 -0.26
CA THR A 370 10.92 -1.99 1.06
C THR A 370 10.16 -0.66 0.97
N GLN A 371 9.46 -0.27 2.03
CA GLN A 371 8.86 1.06 2.19
C GLN A 371 9.68 2.00 3.11
N ALA A 372 10.71 1.49 3.80
CA ALA A 372 11.35 2.19 4.91
C ALA A 372 12.87 1.90 5.00
N PRO A 373 13.68 2.29 4.00
CA PRO A 373 15.08 1.87 3.90
C PRO A 373 15.96 2.29 5.10
N TYR A 374 15.70 3.45 5.69
CA TYR A 374 16.43 3.90 6.89
C TYR A 374 16.06 3.10 8.14
N MET A 375 14.79 2.69 8.29
CA MET A 375 14.38 1.81 9.39
C MET A 375 14.96 0.39 9.20
N ASP A 376 14.89 -0.13 7.98
CA ASP A 376 15.51 -1.42 7.63
C ASP A 376 17.01 -1.42 7.93
N ARG A 377 17.70 -0.32 7.62
CA ARG A 377 19.14 -0.15 7.92
C ARG A 377 19.39 -0.27 9.41
N ASP A 378 18.65 0.49 10.20
CA ASP A 378 18.86 0.59 11.64
C ASP A 378 18.53 -0.74 12.36
N ASP A 379 17.43 -1.40 11.98
CA ASP A 379 17.06 -2.72 12.51
C ASP A 379 18.04 -3.81 12.05
N THR A 380 18.44 -3.82 10.78
CA THR A 380 19.43 -4.77 10.26
C THR A 380 20.79 -4.59 10.95
N ALA A 381 21.24 -3.34 11.12
CA ALA A 381 22.47 -3.01 11.83
C ALA A 381 22.42 -3.50 13.29
N ALA A 382 21.29 -3.24 13.99
CA ALA A 382 21.09 -3.69 15.36
C ALA A 382 21.11 -5.22 15.49
N VAL A 383 20.45 -5.94 14.58
CA VAL A 383 20.43 -7.42 14.57
C VAL A 383 21.82 -7.98 14.27
N LEU A 384 22.52 -7.41 13.29
CA LEU A 384 23.83 -7.90 12.84
C LEU A 384 25.01 -7.34 13.63
N GLY A 385 24.77 -6.54 14.68
CA GLY A 385 25.83 -5.96 15.51
C GLY A 385 26.77 -5.04 14.73
N LEU A 386 26.27 -4.45 13.63
CA LEU A 386 27.02 -3.54 12.77
C LEU A 386 26.69 -2.08 13.13
N PRO A 387 27.64 -1.15 12.96
CA PRO A 387 27.33 0.27 12.93
C PRO A 387 26.35 0.60 11.79
N PRO A 388 25.36 1.51 11.97
CA PRO A 388 24.43 1.87 10.91
C PRO A 388 25.10 2.39 9.63
N ASP A 389 26.24 3.08 9.73
CA ASP A 389 27.02 3.55 8.59
C ASP A 389 27.75 2.43 7.82
N LYS A 390 27.78 1.21 8.37
CA LYS A 390 28.26 -0.02 7.70
C LYS A 390 27.14 -0.87 7.12
N VAL A 391 25.91 -0.36 7.11
CA VAL A 391 24.76 -0.98 6.44
C VAL A 391 24.19 0.02 5.44
N ARG A 392 24.01 -0.43 4.20
CA ARG A 392 23.39 0.35 3.13
C ARG A 392 22.17 -0.40 2.62
N ILE A 393 21.01 0.25 2.64
CA ILE A 393 19.78 -0.30 2.05
C ILE A 393 19.52 0.40 0.72
N VAL A 394 19.39 -0.40 -0.33
CA VAL A 394 19.05 0.02 -1.69
C VAL A 394 17.69 -0.57 -2.05
N PRO A 395 16.59 0.18 -1.89
CA PRO A 395 15.27 -0.22 -2.38
C PRO A 395 15.31 -0.73 -3.83
N ALA A 396 14.77 -1.93 -4.05
CA ALA A 396 14.38 -2.39 -5.37
C ALA A 396 13.05 -1.74 -5.79
N ALA A 397 12.68 -1.87 -7.08
CA ALA A 397 11.30 -1.61 -7.48
C ALA A 397 10.36 -2.46 -6.61
N THR A 398 9.29 -1.87 -6.11
CA THR A 398 8.41 -2.52 -5.13
C THR A 398 7.02 -2.73 -5.73
N GLY A 399 6.62 -4.00 -5.89
CA GLY A 399 5.38 -4.44 -6.53
C GLY A 399 4.14 -4.32 -5.64
N GLY A 400 4.03 -3.20 -4.93
CA GLY A 400 3.06 -2.94 -3.88
C GLY A 400 3.59 -3.34 -2.50
N GLY A 401 3.18 -2.60 -1.48
CA GLY A 401 3.50 -2.91 -0.07
C GLY A 401 2.31 -2.66 0.85
N PHE A 402 1.54 -1.60 0.59
CA PHE A 402 0.28 -1.28 1.28
C PHE A 402 0.39 -1.20 2.82
N GLY A 403 1.62 -1.12 3.35
CA GLY A 403 1.94 -1.08 4.76
C GLY A 403 2.77 -2.28 5.24
N SER A 404 2.65 -3.47 4.63
CA SER A 404 3.36 -4.68 5.11
C SER A 404 4.88 -4.52 5.04
N LYS A 405 5.40 -3.97 3.93
CA LYS A 405 6.84 -3.77 3.69
C LYS A 405 7.43 -2.59 4.47
N LEU A 406 6.75 -2.12 5.51
CA LEU A 406 7.32 -1.22 6.53
C LEU A 406 8.03 -2.00 7.63
N ASP A 407 7.57 -3.23 7.90
CA ASP A 407 8.23 -4.15 8.80
C ASP A 407 9.36 -4.85 8.04
N VAL A 408 10.49 -5.01 8.71
CA VAL A 408 11.64 -5.73 8.15
C VAL A 408 11.29 -7.21 7.97
N SER A 409 11.76 -7.84 6.90
CA SER A 409 11.47 -9.24 6.58
C SER A 409 12.75 -10.04 6.31
N LEU A 410 13.30 -9.92 5.10
CA LEU A 410 14.45 -10.71 4.66
C LEU A 410 15.81 -10.06 4.94
N GLN A 411 15.84 -8.74 5.14
CA GLN A 411 17.05 -7.92 5.20
C GLN A 411 18.08 -8.44 6.23
N PRO A 412 17.72 -8.65 7.52
CA PRO A 412 18.64 -9.21 8.50
C PRO A 412 19.00 -10.68 8.21
N LEU A 413 18.13 -11.44 7.54
CA LEU A 413 18.35 -12.85 7.24
C LEU A 413 19.43 -13.03 6.17
N VAL A 414 19.29 -12.35 5.03
CA VAL A 414 20.33 -12.37 3.98
C VAL A 414 21.61 -11.70 4.45
N GLY A 415 21.50 -10.65 5.27
CA GLY A 415 22.65 -9.98 5.86
C GLY A 415 23.45 -10.88 6.81
N LEU A 416 22.78 -11.70 7.62
CA LEU A 416 23.44 -12.68 8.50
C LEU A 416 24.23 -13.71 7.70
N VAL A 417 23.63 -14.28 6.65
CA VAL A 417 24.28 -15.26 5.79
C VAL A 417 25.50 -14.63 5.10
N ALA A 418 25.36 -13.42 4.55
CA ALA A 418 26.47 -12.73 3.91
C ALA A 418 27.61 -12.42 4.89
N LEU A 419 27.27 -11.97 6.10
CA LEU A 419 28.24 -11.65 7.15
C LEU A 419 29.03 -12.88 7.61
N LYS A 420 28.37 -14.03 7.76
CA LYS A 420 28.99 -15.24 8.28
C LYS A 420 29.76 -16.05 7.24
N THR A 421 29.35 -15.98 5.98
CA THR A 421 29.96 -16.76 4.89
C THR A 421 30.97 -15.96 4.08
N GLY A 422 30.90 -14.62 4.11
CA GLY A 422 31.66 -13.75 3.21
C GLY A 422 31.23 -13.83 1.74
N ARG A 423 30.15 -14.55 1.43
CA ARG A 423 29.56 -14.67 0.09
C ARG A 423 28.25 -13.89 0.01
N PRO A 424 27.83 -13.39 -1.17
CA PRO A 424 26.51 -12.81 -1.29
C PRO A 424 25.40 -13.82 -0.96
N ALA A 425 24.25 -13.33 -0.51
CA ALA A 425 23.11 -14.17 -0.13
C ALA A 425 21.81 -13.62 -0.75
N VAL A 426 20.94 -14.50 -1.27
CA VAL A 426 19.68 -14.13 -1.91
C VAL A 426 18.51 -14.89 -1.29
N LEU A 427 17.38 -14.20 -1.12
CA LEU A 427 16.15 -14.74 -0.60
C LEU A 427 14.96 -14.15 -1.36
N ALA A 428 14.08 -15.01 -1.86
CA ALA A 428 12.77 -14.65 -2.38
C ALA A 428 11.73 -15.52 -1.68
N TYR A 429 10.75 -14.88 -1.04
CA TYR A 429 9.66 -15.58 -0.39
C TYR A 429 8.78 -16.25 -1.43
N THR A 430 8.36 -17.49 -1.15
CA THR A 430 7.21 -18.05 -1.83
C THR A 430 5.95 -17.28 -1.41
N ARG A 431 4.84 -17.43 -2.15
CA ARG A 431 3.57 -16.85 -1.70
C ARG A 431 3.15 -17.39 -0.33
N ALA A 432 3.38 -18.67 -0.05
CA ALA A 432 3.09 -19.28 1.24
C ALA A 432 3.95 -18.68 2.37
N ASP A 433 5.23 -18.42 2.13
CA ASP A 433 6.09 -17.71 3.09
C ASP A 433 5.54 -16.32 3.40
N SER A 434 5.14 -15.59 2.36
CA SER A 434 4.55 -14.25 2.50
C SER A 434 3.26 -14.31 3.32
N MET A 435 2.32 -15.22 2.98
CA MET A 435 1.07 -15.40 3.73
C MET A 435 1.30 -15.75 5.20
N ALA A 436 2.27 -16.62 5.50
CA ALA A 436 2.51 -17.13 6.85
C ALA A 436 3.26 -16.15 7.75
N SER A 437 4.18 -15.33 7.20
CA SER A 437 5.16 -14.60 8.01
C SER A 437 5.03 -13.08 7.96
N THR A 438 4.36 -12.52 6.96
CA THR A 438 4.18 -11.07 6.86
C THR A 438 2.98 -10.60 7.65
N THR A 439 3.00 -9.31 8.00
CA THR A 439 1.93 -8.73 8.79
C THR A 439 0.59 -8.76 8.07
N LYS A 440 -0.50 -8.73 8.83
CA LYS A 440 -1.88 -8.60 8.32
C LYS A 440 -2.52 -7.32 8.86
N ARG A 441 -3.69 -6.93 8.35
CA ARG A 441 -4.54 -5.95 9.04
C ARG A 441 -5.07 -6.55 10.35
N HIS A 442 -5.07 -5.76 11.43
CA HIS A 442 -5.70 -6.13 12.70
C HIS A 442 -7.20 -6.44 12.52
N PRO A 443 -7.67 -7.66 12.86
CA PRO A 443 -9.09 -7.89 13.08
C PRO A 443 -9.51 -7.14 14.35
N ALA A 444 -10.76 -6.70 14.37
CA ALA A 444 -11.27 -5.85 15.43
C ALA A 444 -12.63 -6.37 15.89
N SER A 445 -12.87 -6.30 17.21
CA SER A 445 -14.20 -6.40 17.82
C SER A 445 -14.53 -5.05 18.42
N MET A 446 -15.61 -4.42 17.93
CA MET A 446 -15.92 -3.03 18.24
C MET A 446 -17.36 -2.89 18.73
N ARG A 447 -17.57 -1.95 19.64
CA ARG A 447 -18.90 -1.51 20.08
C ARG A 447 -18.93 0.01 20.16
N ALA A 448 -20.07 0.58 19.80
CA ALA A 448 -20.27 2.02 19.92
C ALA A 448 -21.72 2.39 20.18
N THR A 449 -21.90 3.53 20.82
CA THR A 449 -23.18 4.22 21.01
C THR A 449 -23.03 5.64 20.50
N LEU A 450 -23.92 6.05 19.60
CA LEU A 450 -24.00 7.39 19.03
C LEU A 450 -25.35 8.01 19.36
N ALA A 451 -25.35 9.27 19.78
CA ALA A 451 -26.56 9.97 20.18
C ALA A 451 -26.65 11.37 19.58
N ALA A 452 -27.88 11.81 19.28
CA ALA A 452 -28.16 13.14 18.76
C ALA A 452 -29.40 13.78 19.40
N ASN A 453 -29.45 15.10 19.33
CA ASN A 453 -30.64 15.87 19.68
C ASN A 453 -31.74 15.77 18.61
N ALA A 454 -32.90 16.40 18.86
CA ALA A 454 -34.06 16.33 17.96
C ALA A 454 -33.79 16.97 16.58
N GLU A 455 -32.85 17.92 16.49
CA GLU A 455 -32.45 18.57 15.25
C GLU A 455 -31.43 17.74 14.44
N GLY A 456 -30.99 16.60 14.97
CA GLY A 456 -29.99 15.73 14.36
C GLY A 456 -28.55 16.21 14.52
N ARG A 457 -28.25 17.03 15.54
CA ARG A 457 -26.88 17.37 15.94
C ARG A 457 -26.33 16.31 16.90
N ILE A 458 -25.10 15.86 16.67
CA ILE A 458 -24.45 14.87 17.53
C ILE A 458 -24.27 15.44 18.95
N ALA A 459 -24.83 14.74 19.93
CA ALA A 459 -24.79 15.10 21.33
C ALA A 459 -23.66 14.36 22.06
N GLY A 460 -23.49 13.06 21.80
CA GLY A 460 -22.53 12.21 22.49
C GLY A 460 -22.15 10.95 21.71
N LEU A 461 -20.91 10.48 21.90
CA LEU A 461 -20.40 9.25 21.30
C LEU A 461 -19.51 8.50 22.30
N ALA A 462 -19.80 7.21 22.49
CA ALA A 462 -18.97 6.27 23.23
C ALA A 462 -18.51 5.13 22.31
N PHE A 463 -17.21 4.87 22.24
CA PHE A 463 -16.61 3.83 21.40
C PHE A 463 -15.62 2.98 22.19
N ALA A 464 -15.63 1.66 21.98
CA ALA A 464 -14.60 0.76 22.46
C ALA A 464 -14.26 -0.28 21.38
N GLY A 465 -12.97 -0.53 21.18
CA GLY A 465 -12.49 -1.52 20.21
C GLY A 465 -11.31 -2.33 20.73
N ASP A 466 -11.37 -3.65 20.52
CA ASP A 466 -10.27 -4.58 20.77
C ASP A 466 -9.68 -5.03 19.43
N PHE A 467 -8.37 -4.82 19.26
CA PHE A 467 -7.64 -5.11 18.04
C PHE A 467 -6.64 -6.24 18.29
N ASN A 468 -6.75 -7.33 17.53
CA ASN A 468 -5.78 -8.43 17.62
C ASN A 468 -4.48 -8.00 16.93
N THR A 469 -3.39 -7.88 17.70
CA THR A 469 -2.07 -7.54 17.15
C THR A 469 -1.22 -8.76 16.82
N GLY A 470 -1.71 -9.97 17.11
CA GLY A 470 -0.95 -11.20 16.96
C GLY A 470 0.19 -11.32 17.96
N ALA A 471 1.18 -12.14 17.61
CA ALA A 471 2.26 -12.51 18.54
C ALA A 471 3.21 -11.36 18.87
N TYR A 472 3.32 -10.33 18.03
CA TYR A 472 4.33 -9.27 18.17
C TYR A 472 3.73 -7.88 17.98
N ALA A 473 4.40 -6.85 18.49
CA ALA A 473 3.85 -5.51 18.63
C ALA A 473 3.58 -4.85 17.27
N SER A 474 4.57 -4.90 16.36
CA SER A 474 4.54 -4.22 15.05
C SER A 474 3.86 -2.84 15.16
N TRP A 475 2.77 -2.60 14.42
CA TRP A 475 2.02 -1.36 14.41
C TRP A 475 0.80 -1.32 15.36
N GLY A 476 0.65 -2.32 16.23
CA GLY A 476 -0.35 -2.35 17.29
C GLY A 476 -0.41 -1.06 18.12
N PRO A 477 0.73 -0.45 18.55
CA PRO A 477 0.69 0.80 19.29
C PRO A 477 0.17 1.98 18.48
N THR A 478 0.39 1.99 17.16
CA THR A 478 -0.16 3.04 16.29
C THR A 478 -1.67 2.88 16.14
N VAL A 479 -2.18 1.66 15.96
CA VAL A 479 -3.62 1.40 15.85
C VAL A 479 -4.35 1.77 17.13
N ALA A 480 -3.85 1.35 18.29
CA ALA A 480 -4.47 1.64 19.59
C ALA A 480 -4.58 3.16 19.87
N ASN A 481 -3.59 3.95 19.45
CA ASN A 481 -3.61 5.41 19.64
C ASN A 481 -4.38 6.15 18.53
N ARG A 482 -4.31 5.69 17.28
CA ARG A 482 -4.91 6.37 16.12
C ARG A 482 -6.43 6.22 16.07
N VAL A 483 -6.96 5.06 16.46
CA VAL A 483 -8.39 4.77 16.39
C VAL A 483 -9.22 5.75 17.23
N PRO A 484 -8.92 6.00 18.53
CA PRO A 484 -9.66 6.98 19.33
C PRO A 484 -9.62 8.41 18.79
N VAL A 485 -8.57 8.81 18.08
CA VAL A 485 -8.49 10.15 17.45
C VAL A 485 -9.48 10.29 16.29
N HIS A 486 -9.73 9.21 15.55
CA HIS A 486 -10.56 9.25 14.34
C HIS A 486 -11.97 8.69 14.53
N ALA A 487 -12.25 8.00 15.64
CA ALA A 487 -13.50 7.31 15.89
C ALA A 487 -14.69 8.26 16.22
N CYS A 488 -14.60 9.54 15.84
CA CYS A 488 -15.73 10.47 15.73
C CYS A 488 -16.17 10.72 14.28
N GLY A 489 -15.41 10.22 13.29
CA GLY A 489 -15.57 10.64 11.90
C GLY A 489 -15.26 12.13 11.71
N PRO A 490 -15.47 12.67 10.49
CA PRO A 490 -15.24 14.08 10.19
C PRO A 490 -16.38 14.99 10.72
N TYR A 491 -16.86 14.73 11.93
CA TYR A 491 -18.06 15.37 12.49
C TYR A 491 -17.82 16.04 13.84
N LEU A 492 -18.48 17.17 14.07
CA LEU A 492 -18.45 17.88 15.34
C LEU A 492 -19.11 17.04 16.44
N THR A 493 -18.30 16.55 17.37
CA THR A 493 -18.72 15.66 18.46
C THR A 493 -18.28 16.25 19.80
N PRO A 494 -19.13 17.03 20.48
CA PRO A 494 -18.74 17.81 21.65
C PRO A 494 -18.49 16.96 22.90
N ASN A 495 -19.24 15.87 23.08
CA ASN A 495 -19.07 14.92 24.16
C ASN A 495 -18.64 13.56 23.59
N TYR A 496 -17.45 13.11 23.95
CA TYR A 496 -16.76 12.02 23.26
C TYR A 496 -15.96 11.18 24.24
N ARG A 497 -16.05 9.86 24.10
CA ARG A 497 -15.16 8.93 24.77
C ARG A 497 -14.88 7.73 23.88
N ALA A 498 -13.64 7.57 23.43
CA ALA A 498 -13.22 6.41 22.67
C ALA A 498 -11.97 5.78 23.25
N SER A 499 -11.98 4.44 23.35
CA SER A 499 -10.83 3.65 23.76
C SER A 499 -10.54 2.54 22.77
N ALA A 500 -9.26 2.25 22.51
CA ALA A 500 -8.86 1.10 21.72
C ALA A 500 -7.69 0.36 22.39
N ARG A 501 -7.75 -0.98 22.39
CA ARG A 501 -6.69 -1.84 22.93
C ARG A 501 -6.05 -2.66 21.83
N ALA A 502 -4.72 -2.71 21.81
CA ALA A 502 -3.98 -3.71 21.04
C ALA A 502 -3.69 -4.92 21.95
N ILE A 503 -4.16 -6.10 21.55
CA ILE A 503 -4.12 -7.33 22.36
C ILE A 503 -3.25 -8.37 21.63
N HIS A 504 -2.29 -8.93 22.35
CA HIS A 504 -1.47 -10.04 21.87
C HIS A 504 -2.27 -11.33 21.82
N THR A 505 -2.03 -12.11 20.78
CA THR A 505 -2.49 -13.50 20.63
C THR A 505 -1.37 -14.31 19.99
N ASN A 506 -1.50 -15.64 19.87
CA ASN A 506 -0.58 -16.46 19.09
C ASN A 506 -0.89 -16.47 17.58
N GLY A 507 -1.84 -15.66 17.13
CA GLY A 507 -2.20 -15.54 15.72
C GLY A 507 -1.19 -14.77 14.88
N PRO A 508 -1.47 -14.59 13.58
CA PRO A 508 -0.62 -13.81 12.68
C PRO A 508 -0.34 -12.42 13.24
N VAL A 509 0.91 -11.97 13.12
CA VAL A 509 1.31 -10.61 13.48
C VAL A 509 0.48 -9.62 12.65
N ALA A 510 -0.10 -8.63 13.31
CA ALA A 510 -0.83 -7.59 12.61
C ALA A 510 -0.05 -6.27 12.63
N GLY A 511 0.02 -5.64 11.47
CA GLY A 511 0.86 -4.50 11.20
C GLY A 511 0.13 -3.40 10.43
N ALA A 512 0.91 -2.56 9.79
CA ALA A 512 0.38 -1.47 8.99
C ALA A 512 -0.38 -2.03 7.77
N PHE A 513 -1.66 -1.71 7.65
CA PHE A 513 -2.37 -1.78 6.38
C PHE A 513 -3.04 -0.43 6.16
N ARG A 514 -2.83 0.17 4.98
CA ARG A 514 -3.51 1.37 4.45
C ARG A 514 -4.69 1.83 5.31
N GLY A 515 -4.51 2.88 6.12
CA GLY A 515 -5.55 3.42 7.01
C GLY A 515 -5.41 3.07 8.50
N PHE A 516 -4.61 2.09 8.91
CA PHE A 516 -4.23 1.84 10.33
C PHE A 516 -5.39 1.89 11.35
N GLY A 517 -6.29 0.90 11.32
CA GLY A 517 -7.40 0.80 12.26
C GLY A 517 -8.59 1.73 11.98
N VAL A 518 -8.36 2.86 11.31
CA VAL A 518 -9.43 3.82 10.97
C VAL A 518 -10.50 3.21 10.06
N PRO A 519 -10.18 2.41 9.01
CA PRO A 519 -11.22 1.71 8.24
C PRO A 519 -12.17 0.89 9.12
N GLN A 520 -11.64 0.13 10.08
CA GLN A 520 -12.46 -0.66 11.02
C GLN A 520 -13.38 0.24 11.85
N ALA A 521 -12.84 1.29 12.47
CA ALA A 521 -13.64 2.22 13.27
C ALA A 521 -14.70 2.96 12.43
N THR A 522 -14.37 3.36 11.20
CA THR A 522 -15.33 4.02 10.30
C THR A 522 -16.46 3.10 9.86
N ILE A 523 -16.21 1.80 9.67
CA ILE A 523 -17.27 0.81 9.43
C ILE A 523 -18.31 0.82 10.57
N MET A 524 -17.83 0.78 11.82
CA MET A 524 -18.70 0.85 13.01
C MET A 524 -19.48 2.16 13.06
N LEU A 525 -18.84 3.29 12.79
CA LEU A 525 -19.45 4.60 12.98
C LEU A 525 -20.42 4.97 11.86
N GLU A 526 -20.03 4.81 10.60
CA GLU A 526 -20.83 5.24 9.46
C GLU A 526 -22.10 4.40 9.27
N THR A 527 -22.12 3.16 9.77
CA THR A 527 -23.35 2.37 9.88
C THR A 527 -24.29 2.89 10.99
N LEU A 528 -23.74 3.37 12.11
CA LEU A 528 -24.53 4.03 13.16
C LEU A 528 -25.06 5.40 12.72
N TYR A 529 -24.30 6.20 11.95
CA TYR A 529 -24.81 7.45 11.39
C TYR A 529 -26.04 7.19 10.51
N ASP A 530 -26.02 6.13 9.69
CA ASP A 530 -27.18 5.72 8.89
C ASP A 530 -28.36 5.23 9.76
N ALA A 531 -28.09 4.51 10.85
CA ALA A 531 -29.11 4.08 11.80
C ALA A 531 -29.75 5.27 12.54
N LEU A 532 -28.94 6.26 12.89
CA LEU A 532 -29.37 7.49 13.56
C LEU A 532 -30.23 8.35 12.63
N ALA A 533 -29.82 8.51 11.36
CA ALA A 533 -30.58 9.22 10.33
C ALA A 533 -31.99 8.61 10.16
N ALA A 534 -32.06 7.28 10.07
CA ALA A 534 -33.31 6.55 9.95
C ALA A 534 -34.24 6.77 11.16
N LYS A 535 -33.72 6.72 12.40
CA LYS A 535 -34.52 6.97 13.61
C LYS A 535 -35.04 8.40 13.72
N LEU A 536 -34.28 9.37 13.21
CA LEU A 536 -34.66 10.79 13.23
C LEU A 536 -35.54 11.19 12.03
N GLY A 537 -35.69 10.33 11.02
CA GLY A 537 -36.38 10.68 9.78
C GLY A 537 -35.65 11.77 8.98
N ILE A 538 -34.31 11.84 9.09
CA ILE A 538 -33.46 12.78 8.35
C ILE A 538 -32.79 12.03 7.21
N ASP A 539 -32.65 12.67 6.04
CA ASP A 539 -31.87 12.12 4.93
C ASP A 539 -30.42 11.81 5.37
N ARG A 540 -29.88 10.72 4.84
CA ARG A 540 -28.59 10.16 5.28
C ARG A 540 -27.39 11.03 4.90
N LEU A 541 -27.45 11.72 3.77
CA LEU A 541 -26.45 12.71 3.38
C LEU A 541 -26.61 13.98 4.22
N GLU A 542 -27.85 14.42 4.44
CA GLU A 542 -28.15 15.63 5.21
C GLU A 542 -27.71 15.52 6.68
N LEU A 543 -27.91 14.37 7.34
CA LEU A 543 -27.39 14.18 8.71
C LEU A 543 -25.87 14.40 8.79
N ARG A 544 -25.13 13.89 7.79
CA ARG A 544 -23.68 14.07 7.70
C ARG A 544 -23.32 15.52 7.47
N ARG A 545 -24.02 16.22 6.56
CA ARG A 545 -23.83 17.66 6.30
C ARG A 545 -24.08 18.52 7.53
N ARG A 546 -25.12 18.23 8.31
CA ARG A 546 -25.43 18.94 9.56
C ARG A 546 -24.34 18.82 10.60
N ASN A 547 -23.54 17.76 10.57
CA ASN A 547 -22.53 17.51 11.59
C ASN A 547 -21.11 17.65 11.06
N ALA A 548 -20.92 17.89 9.77
CA ALA A 548 -19.61 18.06 9.14
C ALA A 548 -18.80 19.14 9.86
N LEU A 549 -17.53 18.84 10.15
CA LEU A 549 -16.58 19.82 10.67
C LEU A 549 -16.42 20.98 9.67
N ALA A 550 -16.18 22.17 10.21
CA ALA A 550 -15.85 23.38 9.47
C ALA A 550 -14.58 24.04 10.01
N ASP A 551 -14.04 24.99 9.24
CA ASP A 551 -12.95 25.86 9.72
C ASP A 551 -13.38 26.57 11.01
N GLY A 552 -12.50 26.56 12.01
CA GLY A 552 -12.73 27.08 13.36
C GLY A 552 -13.27 26.06 14.36
N ASP A 553 -13.76 24.90 13.91
CA ASP A 553 -14.25 23.85 14.82
C ASP A 553 -13.13 23.19 15.61
N ARG A 554 -13.53 22.58 16.74
CA ARG A 554 -12.66 21.77 17.59
C ARG A 554 -12.93 20.28 17.39
N THR A 555 -11.88 19.52 17.13
CA THR A 555 -11.93 18.05 17.04
C THR A 555 -12.19 17.40 18.41
N ALA A 556 -12.34 16.08 18.43
CA ALA A 556 -12.42 15.28 19.66
C ALA A 556 -11.16 15.36 20.54
N THR A 557 -10.01 15.70 19.96
CA THR A 557 -8.74 15.95 20.69
C THR A 557 -8.59 17.41 21.14
N GLY A 558 -9.61 18.25 20.90
CA GLY A 558 -9.56 19.67 21.25
C GLY A 558 -8.76 20.54 20.27
N GLN A 559 -8.14 19.95 19.25
CA GLN A 559 -7.45 20.67 18.17
C GLN A 559 -8.43 21.59 17.44
N VAL A 560 -8.06 22.86 17.27
CA VAL A 560 -8.81 23.81 16.43
C VAL A 560 -8.34 23.66 14.99
N LEU A 561 -9.25 23.41 14.07
CA LEU A 561 -8.97 23.32 12.64
C LEU A 561 -9.07 24.73 12.04
N ALA A 562 -7.97 25.48 12.02
CA ALA A 562 -8.00 26.90 11.62
C ALA A 562 -8.43 27.11 10.17
N SER A 563 -8.07 26.19 9.27
CA SER A 563 -8.40 26.24 7.85
C SER A 563 -8.28 24.84 7.24
N GLY A 564 -8.75 24.68 6.00
CA GLY A 564 -8.48 23.49 5.21
C GLY A 564 -9.46 22.35 5.46
N VAL A 565 -10.62 22.58 6.09
CA VAL A 565 -11.59 21.52 6.34
C VAL A 565 -12.47 21.26 5.10
N GLY A 566 -12.24 20.14 4.42
CA GLY A 566 -12.89 19.85 3.12
C GLY A 566 -14.12 18.96 3.13
N ILE A 567 -14.48 18.35 4.27
CA ILE A 567 -15.57 17.35 4.30
C ILE A 567 -16.93 17.92 3.81
N GLY A 568 -17.25 19.16 4.19
CA GLY A 568 -18.49 19.81 3.75
C GLY A 568 -18.55 19.96 2.22
N ALA A 569 -17.42 20.28 1.59
CA ALA A 569 -17.31 20.40 0.14
C ALA A 569 -17.43 19.02 -0.55
N CYS A 570 -16.82 17.97 0.02
CA CYS A 570 -16.99 16.60 -0.48
C CYS A 570 -18.46 16.16 -0.46
N LEU A 571 -19.16 16.37 0.67
CA LEU A 571 -20.58 16.00 0.79
C LEU A 571 -21.47 16.83 -0.16
N ALA A 572 -21.16 18.10 -0.37
CA ALA A 572 -21.88 18.95 -1.32
C ALA A 572 -21.69 18.49 -2.77
N ALA A 573 -20.47 18.10 -3.16
CA ALA A 573 -20.19 17.59 -4.49
C ALA A 573 -20.95 16.29 -4.80
N LEU A 574 -21.26 15.48 -3.78
CA LEU A 574 -21.98 14.23 -3.93
C LEU A 574 -23.51 14.37 -4.00
N GLU A 575 -24.07 15.50 -3.57
CA GLU A 575 -25.52 15.73 -3.50
C GLU A 575 -26.29 15.46 -4.82
N PRO A 576 -25.86 15.93 -6.00
CA PRO A 576 -26.56 15.61 -7.24
C PRO A 576 -26.49 14.11 -7.59
N HIS A 577 -25.37 13.44 -7.29
CA HIS A 577 -25.21 12.00 -7.54
C HIS A 577 -26.06 11.18 -6.56
N TRP A 578 -26.19 11.62 -5.31
CA TRP A 578 -27.04 11.01 -4.28
C TRP A 578 -28.50 11.01 -4.68
N ARG A 579 -29.04 12.17 -5.06
CA ARG A 579 -30.43 12.31 -5.48
C ARG A 579 -30.75 11.47 -6.70
N ARG A 580 -29.85 11.44 -7.70
CA ARG A 580 -29.98 10.58 -8.88
C ARG A 580 -30.04 9.11 -8.46
N ALA A 581 -29.04 8.64 -7.72
CA ALA A 581 -28.93 7.25 -7.34
C ALA A 581 -30.16 6.74 -6.57
N LEU A 582 -30.69 7.55 -5.64
CA LEU A 582 -31.91 7.21 -4.89
C LEU A 582 -33.13 7.08 -5.81
N ALA A 583 -33.31 8.04 -6.74
CA ALA A 583 -34.42 8.00 -7.69
C ALA A 583 -34.33 6.79 -8.65
N ASP A 584 -33.11 6.45 -9.09
CA ASP A 584 -32.85 5.29 -9.94
C ASP A 584 -33.12 3.97 -9.20
N ALA A 585 -32.71 3.88 -7.93
CA ALA A 585 -32.99 2.72 -7.08
C ALA A 585 -34.49 2.56 -6.79
N GLU A 586 -35.19 3.66 -6.46
CA GLU A 586 -36.64 3.66 -6.25
C GLU A 586 -37.39 3.21 -7.51
N THR A 587 -37.04 3.79 -8.66
CA THR A 587 -37.64 3.42 -9.96
C THR A 587 -37.42 1.95 -10.29
N ALA A 588 -36.18 1.46 -10.12
CA ALA A 588 -35.85 0.05 -10.38
C ALA A 588 -36.56 -0.90 -9.42
N ASN A 589 -36.65 -0.56 -8.14
CA ASN A 589 -37.33 -1.37 -7.13
C ASN A 589 -38.85 -1.39 -7.36
N ALA A 590 -39.46 -0.27 -7.75
CA ALA A 590 -40.86 -0.19 -8.12
C ALA A 590 -41.17 -1.05 -9.37
N ALA A 591 -40.31 -0.97 -10.39
CA ALA A 591 -40.43 -1.78 -11.61
C ALA A 591 -40.24 -3.29 -11.34
N ALA A 592 -39.39 -3.64 -10.38
CA ALA A 592 -39.13 -5.03 -9.99
C ALA A 592 -40.30 -5.68 -9.21
N GLY A 593 -41.25 -4.90 -8.68
CA GLY A 593 -42.41 -5.45 -7.95
C GLY A 593 -41.99 -6.34 -6.78
N ASP A 594 -42.48 -7.58 -6.73
CA ASP A 594 -42.14 -8.62 -5.74
C ASP A 594 -40.85 -9.39 -6.06
N GLY A 595 -40.08 -8.96 -7.07
CA GLY A 595 -38.81 -9.56 -7.46
C GLY A 595 -37.79 -9.67 -6.32
N THR A 596 -36.89 -10.66 -6.43
CA THR A 596 -35.88 -10.97 -5.41
C THR A 596 -34.72 -9.97 -5.38
N VAL A 597 -34.46 -9.30 -6.50
CA VAL A 597 -33.37 -8.33 -6.62
C VAL A 597 -33.83 -6.95 -6.14
N ARG A 598 -33.09 -6.36 -5.21
CA ARG A 598 -33.32 -5.01 -4.69
C ARG A 598 -32.10 -4.13 -4.88
N ARG A 599 -32.31 -2.92 -5.39
CA ARG A 599 -31.27 -1.89 -5.46
C ARG A 599 -31.22 -1.12 -4.16
N GLY A 600 -30.02 -0.73 -3.77
CA GLY A 600 -29.79 0.12 -2.62
C GLY A 600 -28.66 1.10 -2.89
N VAL A 601 -28.73 2.23 -2.18
CA VAL A 601 -27.75 3.29 -2.26
C VAL A 601 -27.23 3.57 -0.85
N GLY A 602 -25.92 3.70 -0.72
CA GLY A 602 -25.26 3.96 0.55
C GLY A 602 -24.26 5.08 0.43
N ILE A 603 -24.08 5.81 1.52
CA ILE A 603 -23.10 6.88 1.63
C ILE A 603 -22.26 6.67 2.88
N ALA A 604 -20.97 7.01 2.80
CA ALA A 604 -20.12 7.11 3.97
C ALA A 604 -19.05 8.20 3.79
N SER A 605 -18.62 8.77 4.92
CA SER A 605 -17.56 9.79 4.97
C SER A 605 -16.31 9.28 5.69
N CYS A 606 -15.20 9.98 5.50
CA CYS A 606 -13.96 9.74 6.21
C CYS A 606 -13.15 11.03 6.39
N TRP A 607 -12.22 10.94 7.33
CA TRP A 607 -11.06 11.82 7.42
C TRP A 607 -9.85 11.02 7.88
N TYR A 608 -8.66 11.56 7.65
CA TYR A 608 -7.43 10.91 8.03
C TYR A 608 -6.30 11.90 8.27
N GLY A 609 -5.65 11.78 9.42
CA GLY A 609 -4.43 12.52 9.73
C GLY A 609 -3.25 12.11 8.86
N CYS A 610 -2.62 13.08 8.19
CA CYS A 610 -1.46 12.86 7.34
C CYS A 610 -0.17 12.94 8.16
N GLY A 611 0.52 11.81 8.31
CA GLY A 611 1.77 11.68 9.08
C GLY A 611 1.65 10.85 10.36
N ASN A 612 2.71 10.85 11.17
CA ASN A 612 2.73 10.16 12.47
C ASN A 612 1.75 10.84 13.44
N THR A 613 1.07 10.06 14.27
CA THR A 613 0.12 10.59 15.26
C THR A 613 0.88 11.19 16.44
N SER A 614 0.80 12.50 16.65
CA SER A 614 1.37 13.18 17.84
C SER A 614 2.87 12.96 18.05
N LEU A 615 3.60 12.64 16.98
CA LEU A 615 5.02 12.31 17.00
C LEU A 615 5.74 13.05 15.88
N PRO A 616 7.04 13.38 16.07
CA PRO A 616 7.89 13.89 15.00
C PRO A 616 7.82 13.02 13.76
N ASN A 617 7.85 13.66 12.60
CA ASN A 617 7.70 13.01 11.31
C ASN A 617 8.53 13.70 10.21
N PRO A 618 9.83 13.95 10.42
CA PRO A 618 10.64 14.76 9.52
C PRO A 618 10.84 14.10 8.14
N SER A 619 11.10 14.93 7.14
CA SER A 619 11.61 14.54 5.83
C SER A 619 12.67 15.53 5.38
N THR A 620 13.72 15.04 4.73
CA THR A 620 14.81 15.85 4.16
C THR A 620 14.96 15.55 2.67
N ILE A 621 15.08 16.61 1.86
CA ILE A 621 15.27 16.52 0.40
C ILE A 621 16.48 17.37 0.01
N ARG A 622 17.26 16.87 -0.95
CA ARG A 622 18.40 17.59 -1.53
C ARG A 622 18.22 17.74 -3.04
N VAL A 623 18.56 18.91 -3.57
CA VAL A 623 18.60 19.20 -5.00
C VAL A 623 19.91 19.89 -5.35
N GLY A 624 20.50 19.56 -6.50
CA GLY A 624 21.74 20.17 -6.96
C GLY A 624 21.79 20.34 -8.48
N ILE A 625 22.61 21.28 -8.96
CA ILE A 625 22.90 21.48 -10.38
C ILE A 625 24.33 21.06 -10.65
N SER A 626 24.51 20.16 -11.62
CA SER A 626 25.84 19.73 -12.08
C SER A 626 26.48 20.77 -13.01
N PRO A 627 27.82 20.74 -13.21
CA PRO A 627 28.50 21.58 -14.20
C PRO A 627 27.96 21.44 -15.62
N ALA A 628 27.38 20.29 -15.96
CA ALA A 628 26.78 20.03 -17.26
C ALA A 628 25.36 20.62 -17.42
N GLY A 629 24.79 21.26 -16.39
CA GLY A 629 23.43 21.81 -16.43
C GLY A 629 22.32 20.78 -16.16
N ARG A 630 22.65 19.59 -15.62
CA ARG A 630 21.65 18.62 -15.15
C ARG A 630 21.21 18.95 -13.71
N VAL A 631 19.91 19.01 -13.46
CA VAL A 631 19.33 19.16 -12.11
C VAL A 631 19.12 17.79 -11.51
N VAL A 632 19.72 17.51 -10.36
CA VAL A 632 19.67 16.22 -9.69
C VAL A 632 18.88 16.35 -8.40
N LEU A 633 17.77 15.62 -8.30
CA LEU A 633 16.90 15.57 -7.13
C LEU A 633 17.16 14.27 -6.37
N HIS A 634 17.73 14.40 -5.18
CA HIS A 634 17.93 13.31 -4.22
C HIS A 634 16.71 13.22 -3.32
N GLN A 635 15.80 12.31 -3.66
CA GLN A 635 14.58 12.09 -2.91
C GLN A 635 14.61 10.68 -2.31
N GLY A 636 14.84 10.61 -1.00
CA GLY A 636 14.89 9.33 -0.26
C GLY A 636 13.52 8.65 -0.08
N ALA A 637 12.45 9.23 -0.64
CA ALA A 637 11.09 8.72 -0.50
C ALA A 637 10.89 7.54 -1.45
N VAL A 638 10.53 6.37 -0.93
CA VAL A 638 10.35 5.18 -1.76
C VAL A 638 8.98 5.17 -2.45
N ASP A 639 8.98 5.05 -3.77
CA ASP A 639 7.79 4.82 -4.59
C ASP A 639 7.47 3.32 -4.63
N ILE A 640 6.35 2.93 -4.02
CA ILE A 640 5.82 1.56 -4.09
C ILE A 640 4.72 1.40 -5.14
N GLY A 641 4.62 2.38 -6.05
CA GLY A 641 3.62 2.48 -7.09
C GLY A 641 2.73 3.71 -6.98
N GLN A 642 2.70 4.40 -5.84
CA GLN A 642 1.81 5.54 -5.60
C GLN A 642 2.16 6.80 -6.39
N GLY A 643 3.40 6.93 -6.88
CA GLY A 643 3.80 8.06 -7.73
C GLY A 643 4.59 9.16 -7.05
N SER A 644 5.23 8.91 -5.90
CA SER A 644 6.09 9.89 -5.23
C SER A 644 7.19 10.42 -6.13
N ASN A 645 7.77 9.57 -6.99
CA ASN A 645 8.83 9.96 -7.92
C ASN A 645 8.41 11.10 -8.86
N THR A 646 7.13 11.12 -9.25
CA THR A 646 6.59 12.13 -10.16
C THR A 646 6.14 13.37 -9.39
N VAL A 647 5.36 13.22 -8.31
CA VAL A 647 4.79 14.38 -7.60
C VAL A 647 5.84 15.20 -6.86
N ILE A 648 6.86 14.57 -6.27
CA ILE A 648 7.95 15.29 -5.58
C ILE A 648 8.79 16.07 -6.59
N ALA A 649 9.03 15.50 -7.77
CA ALA A 649 9.72 16.18 -8.86
C ALA A 649 8.93 17.39 -9.40
N GLN A 650 7.61 17.26 -9.59
CA GLN A 650 6.74 18.37 -10.00
C GLN A 650 6.79 19.53 -8.98
N ILE A 651 6.69 19.21 -7.68
CA ILE A 651 6.77 20.19 -6.60
C ILE A 651 8.13 20.90 -6.61
N CYS A 652 9.23 20.14 -6.69
CA CYS A 652 10.58 20.71 -6.69
C CYS A 652 10.85 21.57 -7.93
N ALA A 653 10.36 21.15 -9.11
CA ALA A 653 10.54 21.88 -10.36
C ALA A 653 9.85 23.25 -10.34
N ASP A 654 8.60 23.30 -9.90
CA ASP A 654 7.87 24.57 -9.79
C ASP A 654 8.45 25.47 -8.70
N ALA A 655 8.89 24.91 -7.57
CA ALA A 655 9.56 25.65 -6.51
C ALA A 655 10.91 26.24 -6.96
N ALA A 656 11.69 25.47 -7.75
CA ALA A 656 12.95 25.91 -8.33
C ALA A 656 12.78 26.91 -9.48
N GLY A 657 11.61 26.92 -10.12
CA GLY A 657 11.37 27.69 -11.34
C GLY A 657 12.17 27.15 -12.53
N LEU A 658 12.33 25.83 -12.61
CA LEU A 658 13.07 25.11 -13.65
C LEU A 658 12.15 24.11 -14.37
N PRO A 659 12.40 23.79 -15.65
CA PRO A 659 11.58 22.84 -16.39
C PRO A 659 11.70 21.43 -15.79
N LEU A 660 10.56 20.74 -15.60
CA LEU A 660 10.53 19.37 -15.08
C LEU A 660 11.44 18.40 -15.85
N ALA A 661 11.54 18.58 -17.18
CA ALA A 661 12.38 17.76 -18.05
C ALA A 661 13.90 17.88 -17.77
N ALA A 662 14.35 18.92 -17.05
CA ALA A 662 15.76 19.05 -16.65
C ALA A 662 16.11 18.25 -15.38
N PHE A 663 15.10 17.73 -14.67
CA PHE A 663 15.30 16.97 -13.45
C PHE A 663 15.69 15.54 -13.74
N SER A 664 16.55 15.01 -12.88
CA SER A 664 16.90 13.60 -12.81
C SER A 664 16.87 13.14 -11.37
N LEU A 665 16.35 11.94 -11.17
CA LEU A 665 16.09 11.42 -9.84
C LEU A 665 17.25 10.54 -9.39
N VAL A 666 17.63 10.71 -8.13
CA VAL A 666 18.32 9.68 -7.36
C VAL A 666 17.29 9.16 -6.37
N ASP A 667 16.86 7.91 -6.58
CA ASP A 667 15.87 7.23 -5.77
C ASP A 667 16.42 6.88 -4.38
N GLY A 668 15.56 6.35 -3.51
CA GLY A 668 15.92 5.92 -2.16
C GLY A 668 17.18 5.06 -2.15
N ASP A 669 18.17 5.48 -1.36
CA ASP A 669 19.43 4.82 -1.11
C ASP A 669 20.06 5.47 0.13
N THR A 670 20.25 4.69 1.20
CA THR A 670 20.68 5.25 2.50
C THR A 670 22.10 5.83 2.49
N ALA A 671 22.88 5.63 1.43
CA ALA A 671 24.20 6.26 1.25
C ALA A 671 24.15 7.54 0.40
N HIS A 672 23.14 7.72 -0.45
CA HIS A 672 23.12 8.78 -1.47
C HIS A 672 21.98 9.78 -1.35
N THR A 673 20.90 9.42 -0.65
CA THR A 673 19.75 10.30 -0.42
C THR A 673 19.56 10.58 1.06
N PRO A 674 19.21 11.80 1.47
CA PRO A 674 18.81 12.08 2.86
C PRO A 674 17.59 11.25 3.28
N ASP A 675 17.37 11.10 4.59
CA ASP A 675 16.19 10.43 5.12
C ASP A 675 14.93 11.25 4.83
N ALA A 676 14.11 10.75 3.90
CA ALA A 676 12.82 11.31 3.57
C ALA A 676 11.68 10.65 4.37
N GLY A 677 11.99 9.76 5.32
CA GLY A 677 11.05 8.98 6.10
C GLY A 677 10.35 7.87 5.31
N LYS A 678 9.74 6.96 6.05
CA LYS A 678 8.98 5.80 5.53
C LYS A 678 7.78 6.19 4.66
N THR A 679 7.48 5.39 3.63
CA THR A 679 6.27 5.55 2.81
C THR A 679 5.06 4.95 3.52
N SER A 680 4.41 5.75 4.38
CA SER A 680 3.20 5.38 5.15
C SER A 680 2.40 6.63 5.55
N ALA A 681 1.26 6.46 6.21
CA ALA A 681 0.49 7.56 6.84
C ALA A 681 0.18 8.73 5.88
N SER A 682 0.05 8.45 4.58
CA SER A 682 -0.23 9.41 3.51
C SER A 682 0.75 10.59 3.46
N ARG A 683 1.97 10.39 3.95
CA ARG A 683 2.88 11.50 4.26
C ARG A 683 3.72 12.00 3.09
N GLN A 684 4.02 11.19 2.07
CA GLN A 684 5.07 11.55 1.11
C GLN A 684 4.76 12.81 0.30
N THR A 685 3.56 12.94 -0.28
CA THR A 685 3.15 14.16 -0.99
C THR A 685 3.14 15.39 -0.09
N TYR A 686 2.75 15.22 1.18
CA TYR A 686 2.66 16.32 2.14
C TYR A 686 4.04 16.69 2.69
N VAL A 687 4.68 15.80 3.46
CA VAL A 687 5.88 16.09 4.23
C VAL A 687 7.12 16.15 3.33
N SER A 688 7.37 15.11 2.54
CA SER A 688 8.51 15.09 1.61
C SER A 688 8.29 16.06 0.46
N GLY A 689 7.05 16.26 0.02
CA GLY A 689 6.71 17.34 -0.89
C GLY A 689 7.02 18.72 -0.32
N LYS A 690 6.68 19.02 0.94
CA LYS A 690 7.04 20.31 1.57
C LYS A 690 8.55 20.48 1.72
N ALA A 691 9.28 19.42 2.07
CA ALA A 691 10.75 19.45 2.07
C ALA A 691 11.31 19.73 0.67
N ALA A 692 10.74 19.13 -0.38
CA ALA A 692 11.12 19.40 -1.77
C ALA A 692 10.76 20.82 -2.24
N GLU A 693 9.61 21.35 -1.80
CA GLU A 693 9.24 22.76 -2.04
C GLU A 693 10.29 23.70 -1.43
N LYS A 694 10.69 23.46 -0.17
CA LYS A 694 11.72 24.25 0.49
C LYS A 694 13.06 24.14 -0.23
N ALA A 695 13.51 22.93 -0.55
CA ALA A 695 14.78 22.69 -1.25
C ALA A 695 14.81 23.37 -2.63
N GLY A 696 13.72 23.26 -3.40
CA GLY A 696 13.58 23.95 -4.69
C GLY A 696 13.62 25.48 -4.55
N ARG A 697 12.91 26.05 -3.57
CA ARG A 697 12.95 27.50 -3.29
C ARG A 697 14.34 27.97 -2.87
N ALA A 698 15.01 27.23 -1.99
CA ALA A 698 16.37 27.56 -1.54
C ALA A 698 17.38 27.54 -2.70
N LEU A 699 17.30 26.54 -3.59
CA LEU A 699 18.12 26.48 -4.80
C LEU A 699 17.84 27.69 -5.71
N ARG A 700 16.57 28.02 -5.91
CA ARG A 700 16.17 29.19 -6.70
C ARG A 700 16.75 30.47 -6.12
N ASP A 701 16.60 30.69 -4.83
CA ASP A 701 17.10 31.88 -4.14
C ASP A 701 18.63 31.99 -4.22
N GLU A 702 19.33 30.86 -4.22
CA GLU A 702 20.78 30.81 -4.45
C GLU A 702 21.17 31.29 -5.85
N ILE A 703 20.51 30.78 -6.89
CA ILE A 703 20.76 31.18 -8.28
C ILE A 703 20.46 32.67 -8.46
N LEU A 704 19.33 33.15 -7.94
CA LEU A 704 18.94 34.56 -8.08
C LEU A 704 19.87 35.51 -7.33
N ARG A 705 20.31 35.13 -6.13
CA ARG A 705 21.29 35.88 -5.35
C ARG A 705 22.64 35.92 -6.05
N TYR A 706 23.11 34.80 -6.59
CA TYR A 706 24.34 34.76 -7.40
C TYR A 706 24.21 35.65 -8.63
N ALA A 707 23.07 35.56 -9.32
CA ALA A 707 22.76 36.40 -10.46
C ALA A 707 22.48 37.86 -10.09
N ASN A 708 22.36 38.24 -8.82
CA ASN A 708 22.02 39.58 -8.32
C ASN A 708 20.82 40.22 -9.04
N VAL A 709 19.68 39.52 -9.03
CA VAL A 709 18.37 39.92 -9.61
C VAL A 709 17.24 39.71 -8.59
N SER A 710 16.04 40.22 -8.90
CA SER A 710 14.87 40.06 -8.01
C SER A 710 14.25 38.65 -8.06
N PRO A 711 13.37 38.33 -7.09
CA PRO A 711 12.54 37.12 -7.11
C PRO A 711 11.63 36.97 -8.33
N GLN A 712 11.40 38.00 -9.13
CA GLN A 712 10.56 37.94 -10.33
C GLN A 712 11.30 37.42 -11.56
N ALA A 713 12.62 37.24 -11.49
CA ALA A 713 13.41 36.76 -12.61
C ALA A 713 13.05 35.31 -13.01
N ARG A 714 13.13 35.05 -14.31
CA ARG A 714 12.95 33.72 -14.90
C ARG A 714 14.31 33.04 -15.07
N ILE A 715 14.35 31.75 -14.79
CA ILE A 715 15.55 30.92 -14.94
C ILE A 715 15.30 29.93 -16.08
N GLU A 716 16.21 29.93 -17.04
CA GLU A 716 16.29 28.97 -18.12
C GLU A 716 17.58 28.15 -17.91
N ILE A 717 17.51 26.86 -18.17
CA ILE A 717 18.66 25.94 -18.05
C ILE A 717 18.93 25.29 -19.39
N GLU A 718 20.18 25.39 -19.83
CA GLU A 718 20.74 24.79 -21.04
C GLU A 718 21.96 23.95 -20.65
N PRO A 719 22.45 23.04 -21.51
CA PRO A 719 23.67 22.29 -21.23
C PRO A 719 24.84 23.22 -20.87
N GLY A 720 25.34 23.10 -19.65
CA GLY A 720 26.44 23.91 -19.11
C GLY A 720 26.13 25.38 -18.81
N LEU A 721 24.89 25.83 -18.95
CA LEU A 721 24.55 27.26 -18.88
C LEU A 721 23.22 27.51 -18.15
N LEU A 722 23.22 28.45 -17.20
CA LEU A 722 21.99 29.08 -16.71
C LEU A 722 21.80 30.45 -17.35
N VAL A 723 20.59 30.72 -17.83
CA VAL A 723 20.18 32.03 -18.34
C VAL A 723 19.12 32.61 -17.40
N VAL A 724 19.44 33.74 -16.77
CA VAL A 724 18.54 34.43 -15.84
C VAL A 724 18.04 35.72 -16.50
N ARG A 725 16.72 35.89 -16.56
CA ARG A 725 16.05 37.01 -17.25
C ARG A 725 15.20 37.84 -16.30
N GLU A 726 15.35 39.15 -16.38
CA GLU A 726 14.58 40.13 -15.63
C GLU A 726 14.28 41.35 -16.52
N GLY A 727 13.04 41.47 -16.99
CA GLY A 727 12.70 42.45 -18.02
C GLY A 727 13.54 42.24 -19.29
N GLU A 728 14.27 43.28 -19.72
CA GLU A 728 15.22 43.19 -20.84
C GLU A 728 16.60 42.67 -20.43
N ALA A 729 16.91 42.61 -19.13
CA ALA A 729 18.22 42.15 -18.64
C ALA A 729 18.34 40.63 -18.80
N ARG A 730 19.45 40.19 -19.38
CA ARG A 730 19.81 38.79 -19.57
C ARG A 730 21.19 38.53 -18.97
N ARG A 731 21.27 37.61 -18.01
CA ARG A 731 22.52 37.17 -17.38
C ARG A 731 22.78 35.72 -17.73
N GLN A 732 24.02 35.40 -18.08
CA GLN A 732 24.47 34.06 -18.45
C GLN A 732 25.49 33.60 -17.42
N ILE A 733 25.27 32.40 -16.86
CA ILE A 733 26.13 31.80 -15.85
C ILE A 733 26.65 30.48 -16.43
N ALA A 734 27.93 30.48 -16.83
CA ALA A 734 28.62 29.28 -17.27
C ALA A 734 28.89 28.38 -16.07
N LEU A 735 28.24 27.22 -16.02
CA LEU A 735 28.21 26.34 -14.86
C LEU A 735 29.56 25.64 -14.63
N ASP A 736 30.28 25.35 -15.69
CA ASP A 736 31.62 24.74 -15.65
C ASP A 736 32.71 25.64 -15.03
N THR A 737 32.43 26.93 -14.91
CA THR A 737 33.35 27.90 -14.26
C THR A 737 33.13 28.06 -12.76
N LEU A 738 32.06 27.49 -12.22
CA LEU A 738 31.70 27.62 -10.81
C LEU A 738 32.43 26.58 -9.94
N PRO A 739 32.74 26.90 -8.67
CA PRO A 739 33.30 25.93 -7.74
C PRO A 739 32.30 24.81 -7.46
N LEU A 740 32.82 23.60 -7.27
CA LEU A 740 32.02 22.43 -6.85
C LEU A 740 31.93 22.36 -5.33
N ASP A 741 30.75 22.01 -4.82
CA ASP A 741 30.60 21.55 -3.44
C ASP A 741 31.20 20.14 -3.25
N GLY A 742 31.24 19.66 -2.00
CA GLY A 742 31.75 18.33 -1.66
C GLY A 742 30.98 17.16 -2.29
N ARG A 743 29.89 17.42 -3.01
CA ARG A 743 29.03 16.45 -3.69
C ARG A 743 29.08 16.62 -5.22
N GLY A 744 29.88 17.56 -5.74
CA GLY A 744 30.05 17.78 -7.17
C GLY A 744 29.02 18.71 -7.81
N TYR A 745 28.29 19.52 -7.04
CA TYR A 745 27.31 20.49 -7.55
C TYR A 745 27.84 21.92 -7.53
N VAL A 746 27.38 22.74 -8.48
CA VAL A 746 27.72 24.17 -8.58
C VAL A 746 26.72 25.08 -7.88
N PHE A 747 25.50 24.57 -7.69
CA PHE A 747 24.46 25.13 -6.82
C PHE A 747 23.77 23.94 -6.15
N SER A 748 23.49 24.03 -4.84
CA SER A 748 22.82 22.95 -4.14
C SER A 748 22.05 23.44 -2.92
N ALA A 749 20.95 22.77 -2.62
CA ALA A 749 20.14 23.02 -1.45
C ALA A 749 19.71 21.70 -0.82
N GLU A 750 19.65 21.67 0.51
CA GLU A 750 19.16 20.56 1.31
C GLU A 750 18.30 21.13 2.43
N GLU A 751 17.03 20.72 2.47
CA GLU A 751 16.05 21.29 3.38
C GLU A 751 15.22 20.20 4.04
N SER A 752 14.81 20.48 5.28
CA SER A 752 13.97 19.58 6.08
C SER A 752 12.62 20.20 6.42
N TYR A 753 11.62 19.35 6.58
CA TYR A 753 10.31 19.72 7.11
C TYR A 753 9.82 18.65 8.08
N ASP A 754 9.40 19.10 9.26
CA ASP A 754 8.73 18.30 10.27
C ASP A 754 7.38 18.95 10.58
N PRO A 755 6.25 18.27 10.36
CA PRO A 755 4.91 18.81 10.64
C PRO A 755 4.73 19.24 12.10
N PRO A 756 4.12 20.41 12.37
CA PRO A 756 3.85 20.84 13.73
C PRO A 756 2.79 19.94 14.39
N THR A 757 3.17 19.23 15.45
CA THR A 757 2.27 18.39 16.28
C THR A 757 2.58 18.56 17.76
N THR A 758 1.66 18.15 18.63
CA THR A 758 1.89 18.04 20.07
C THR A 758 1.62 16.63 20.57
N ALA A 759 2.30 16.24 21.64
CA ALA A 759 1.90 15.07 22.42
C ALA A 759 0.45 15.22 22.90
N LEU A 760 -0.23 14.09 23.09
CA LEU A 760 -1.56 14.06 23.68
C LEU A 760 -1.44 13.90 25.20
N ASP A 761 -2.34 14.56 25.94
CA ASP A 761 -2.46 14.37 27.38
C ASP A 761 -3.15 13.04 27.74
N GLU A 762 -3.39 12.80 29.03
CA GLU A 762 -4.04 11.58 29.55
C GLU A 762 -5.46 11.36 28.99
N ASN A 763 -6.13 12.43 28.54
CA ASN A 763 -7.45 12.39 27.92
C ASN A 763 -7.37 12.43 26.39
N GLY A 764 -6.18 12.25 25.81
CA GLY A 764 -5.99 12.27 24.37
C GLY A 764 -6.15 13.66 23.75
N GLN A 765 -6.03 14.74 24.53
CA GLN A 765 -6.18 16.11 24.03
C GLN A 765 -4.85 16.69 23.55
N GLY A 766 -4.87 17.39 22.41
CA GLY A 766 -3.70 17.96 21.76
C GLY A 766 -3.88 18.13 20.24
N VAL A 767 -2.78 18.39 19.55
CA VAL A 767 -2.69 18.57 18.09
C VAL A 767 -2.00 17.33 17.48
N PRO A 768 -2.76 16.26 17.16
CA PRO A 768 -2.16 15.03 16.66
C PRO A 768 -1.63 15.11 15.23
N TYR A 769 -2.17 16.03 14.41
CA TYR A 769 -1.79 16.19 13.00
C TYR A 769 -1.81 17.65 12.58
N ALA A 770 -0.90 18.02 11.71
CA ALA A 770 -0.92 19.33 11.05
C ALA A 770 -1.96 19.38 9.91
N VAL A 771 -2.13 18.28 9.16
CA VAL A 771 -3.01 18.20 7.99
C VAL A 771 -3.91 16.96 8.06
N TYR A 772 -5.17 17.13 7.67
CA TYR A 772 -6.12 16.03 7.46
C TYR A 772 -6.59 15.97 5.99
N GLY A 773 -6.67 14.76 5.44
CA GLY A 773 -7.42 14.47 4.22
C GLY A 773 -8.87 14.13 4.53
N TYR A 774 -9.79 14.47 3.62
CA TYR A 774 -11.23 14.23 3.78
C TYR A 774 -11.80 13.53 2.54
N GLY A 775 -12.86 12.77 2.72
CA GLY A 775 -13.56 12.19 1.59
C GLY A 775 -14.91 11.62 1.94
N ALA A 776 -15.73 11.40 0.91
CA ALA A 776 -16.99 10.69 1.00
C ALA A 776 -17.24 9.89 -0.28
N GLN A 777 -17.97 8.79 -0.17
CA GLN A 777 -18.31 7.91 -1.28
C GLN A 777 -19.79 7.56 -1.26
N ILE A 778 -20.39 7.50 -2.46
CA ILE A 778 -21.69 6.91 -2.72
C ILE A 778 -21.48 5.57 -3.42
N VAL A 779 -22.20 4.56 -2.98
CA VAL A 779 -22.25 3.22 -3.60
C VAL A 779 -23.66 2.94 -4.06
N GLU A 780 -23.78 2.50 -5.31
CA GLU A 780 -24.99 1.97 -5.92
C GLU A 780 -24.80 0.46 -6.12
N LEU A 781 -25.72 -0.36 -5.61
CA LEU A 781 -25.64 -1.81 -5.74
C LEU A 781 -27.00 -2.46 -5.92
N ALA A 782 -26.99 -3.73 -6.31
CA ALA A 782 -28.13 -4.63 -6.29
C ALA A 782 -27.83 -5.85 -5.40
N VAL A 783 -28.81 -6.26 -4.59
CA VAL A 783 -28.75 -7.47 -3.77
C VAL A 783 -29.78 -8.46 -4.27
N ASP A 784 -29.36 -9.67 -4.62
CA ASP A 784 -30.27 -10.79 -4.79
C ASP A 784 -30.63 -11.34 -3.40
N ARG A 785 -31.86 -11.11 -2.95
CA ARG A 785 -32.30 -11.52 -1.61
C ARG A 785 -32.40 -13.04 -1.44
N SER A 786 -32.49 -13.80 -2.54
CA SER A 786 -32.55 -15.26 -2.49
C SER A 786 -31.18 -15.92 -2.35
N LEU A 787 -30.13 -15.27 -2.87
CA LEU A 787 -28.76 -15.77 -2.88
C LEU A 787 -27.82 -15.04 -1.90
N GLY A 788 -28.20 -13.83 -1.47
CA GLY A 788 -27.35 -12.92 -0.71
C GLY A 788 -26.23 -12.29 -1.54
N THR A 789 -26.20 -12.50 -2.87
CA THR A 789 -25.16 -11.94 -3.73
C THR A 789 -25.35 -10.44 -3.91
N VAL A 790 -24.22 -9.73 -4.00
CA VAL A 790 -24.16 -8.28 -4.13
C VAL A 790 -23.47 -7.94 -5.44
N ALA A 791 -24.15 -7.19 -6.31
CA ALA A 791 -23.60 -6.65 -7.55
C ALA A 791 -23.41 -5.14 -7.41
N LEU A 792 -22.15 -4.67 -7.49
CA LEU A 792 -21.85 -3.24 -7.48
C LEU A 792 -22.16 -2.64 -8.86
N LEU A 793 -22.92 -1.55 -8.88
CA LEU A 793 -23.36 -0.89 -10.12
C LEU A 793 -22.51 0.33 -10.44
N LYS A 794 -22.22 1.16 -9.43
CA LYS A 794 -21.44 2.39 -9.58
C LYS A 794 -20.92 2.87 -8.23
N ILE A 795 -19.74 3.50 -8.24
CA ILE A 795 -19.21 4.24 -7.09
C ILE A 795 -18.88 5.67 -7.53
N THR A 796 -19.37 6.67 -6.78
CA THR A 796 -18.96 8.08 -6.95
C THR A 796 -18.19 8.51 -5.71
N ALA A 797 -16.98 9.05 -5.89
CA ALA A 797 -16.04 9.31 -4.82
C ALA A 797 -15.54 10.75 -4.85
N ALA A 798 -15.88 11.54 -3.83
CA ALA A 798 -15.39 12.90 -3.65
C ALA A 798 -14.31 12.93 -2.58
N HIS A 799 -13.11 13.38 -2.93
CA HIS A 799 -11.98 13.47 -2.01
C HIS A 799 -11.38 14.87 -2.03
N ASP A 800 -11.18 15.43 -0.85
CA ASP A 800 -10.43 16.67 -0.68
C ASP A 800 -8.94 16.36 -0.62
N VAL A 801 -8.25 16.74 -1.69
CA VAL A 801 -6.82 16.48 -1.89
C VAL A 801 -5.97 17.73 -1.64
N GLY A 802 -6.59 18.83 -1.21
CA GLY A 802 -6.00 20.14 -1.31
C GLY A 802 -5.65 20.44 -2.76
N ARG A 803 -4.43 20.86 -3.05
CA ARG A 803 -3.95 20.93 -4.44
C ARG A 803 -3.61 19.54 -5.00
N ALA A 804 -4.29 19.13 -6.07
CA ALA A 804 -3.90 17.97 -6.85
C ALA A 804 -2.56 18.24 -7.56
N ILE A 805 -1.47 17.65 -7.09
CA ILE A 805 -0.16 17.79 -7.73
C ILE A 805 -0.15 17.14 -9.11
N ASN A 806 -0.69 15.92 -9.19
CA ASN A 806 -0.94 15.21 -10.43
C ASN A 806 -2.35 14.58 -10.37
N PRO A 807 -3.35 15.16 -11.05
CA PRO A 807 -4.73 14.70 -10.93
C PRO A 807 -4.92 13.26 -11.42
N GLN A 808 -4.20 12.83 -12.46
CA GLN A 808 -4.29 11.46 -12.98
C GLN A 808 -3.80 10.42 -11.96
N LEU A 809 -2.72 10.71 -11.24
CA LEU A 809 -2.20 9.83 -10.18
C LEU A 809 -3.11 9.84 -8.96
N ALA A 810 -3.69 10.99 -8.62
CA ALA A 810 -4.66 11.09 -7.53
C ALA A 810 -5.90 10.21 -7.78
N GLU A 811 -6.47 10.27 -8.99
CA GLU A 811 -7.56 9.39 -9.41
C GLU A 811 -7.18 7.90 -9.31
N GLY A 812 -5.99 7.52 -9.79
CA GLY A 812 -5.53 6.14 -9.70
C GLY A 812 -5.39 5.64 -8.25
N GLN A 813 -4.96 6.50 -7.33
CA GLN A 813 -4.93 6.18 -5.90
C GLN A 813 -6.34 5.96 -5.32
N ILE A 814 -7.32 6.76 -5.76
CA ILE A 814 -8.73 6.65 -5.35
C ILE A 814 -9.33 5.34 -5.84
N GLU A 815 -9.18 5.04 -7.13
CA GLU A 815 -9.66 3.80 -7.75
C GLU A 815 -9.06 2.55 -7.08
N GLY A 816 -7.75 2.56 -6.81
CA GLY A 816 -7.07 1.49 -6.08
C GLY A 816 -7.55 1.32 -4.64
N GLY A 817 -7.80 2.43 -3.94
CA GLY A 817 -8.34 2.43 -2.59
C GLY A 817 -9.74 1.84 -2.52
N ILE A 818 -10.60 2.23 -3.47
CA ILE A 818 -11.95 1.70 -3.62
C ILE A 818 -11.90 0.20 -3.88
N ALA A 819 -11.03 -0.28 -4.77
CA ALA A 819 -10.89 -1.72 -5.01
C ALA A 819 -10.54 -2.49 -3.73
N GLN A 820 -9.57 -2.02 -2.94
CA GLN A 820 -9.25 -2.65 -1.64
C GLN A 820 -10.44 -2.59 -0.65
N GLY A 821 -11.24 -1.51 -0.70
CA GLY A 821 -12.42 -1.34 0.14
C GLY A 821 -13.56 -2.27 -0.22
N ILE A 822 -13.75 -2.55 -1.51
CA ILE A 822 -14.66 -3.59 -2.01
C ILE A 822 -14.25 -4.95 -1.44
N GLY A 823 -12.95 -5.25 -1.47
CA GLY A 823 -12.37 -6.46 -0.90
C GLY A 823 -12.74 -6.63 0.57
N MET A 824 -12.37 -5.64 1.39
CA MET A 824 -12.68 -5.61 2.82
C MET A 824 -14.18 -5.72 3.12
N ALA A 825 -15.03 -5.16 2.24
CA ALA A 825 -16.47 -5.18 2.41
C ALA A 825 -17.10 -6.54 2.08
N LEU A 826 -16.66 -7.22 1.02
CA LEU A 826 -17.45 -8.30 0.40
C LEU A 826 -16.75 -9.67 0.35
N MET A 827 -15.42 -9.75 0.37
CA MET A 827 -14.74 -11.02 0.05
C MET A 827 -13.43 -11.32 0.78
N GLU A 828 -12.66 -10.32 1.18
CA GLU A 828 -11.32 -10.55 1.76
C GLU A 828 -11.43 -11.02 3.21
N ASP A 829 -11.02 -12.28 3.45
CA ASP A 829 -11.04 -12.94 4.75
C ASP A 829 -9.80 -13.85 4.83
N TYR A 830 -8.73 -13.40 5.48
CA TYR A 830 -7.56 -14.24 5.71
C TYR A 830 -7.86 -15.15 6.90
N VAL A 831 -7.99 -16.44 6.66
CA VAL A 831 -8.30 -17.42 7.70
C VAL A 831 -6.99 -18.05 8.19
N PRO A 832 -6.54 -17.74 9.41
CA PRO A 832 -5.25 -18.22 9.91
C PRO A 832 -5.14 -19.74 9.82
N GLY A 833 -4.05 -20.21 9.21
CA GLY A 833 -3.73 -21.62 9.06
C GLY A 833 -4.53 -22.39 8.01
N ARG A 834 -5.44 -21.72 7.30
CA ARG A 834 -6.14 -22.25 6.13
C ARG A 834 -5.75 -21.52 4.85
N THR A 835 -5.62 -20.20 4.91
CA THR A 835 -5.29 -19.35 3.77
C THR A 835 -3.78 -19.31 3.54
N GLU A 836 -3.31 -19.90 2.43
CA GLU A 836 -1.89 -20.07 2.13
C GLU A 836 -1.48 -19.48 0.77
N ASN A 837 -2.42 -19.15 -0.13
CA ASN A 837 -2.13 -18.53 -1.42
C ASN A 837 -3.27 -17.58 -1.88
N LEU A 838 -3.36 -17.26 -3.18
CA LEU A 838 -4.39 -16.39 -3.75
C LEU A 838 -5.60 -17.16 -4.30
N HIS A 839 -5.51 -18.47 -4.54
CA HIS A 839 -6.68 -19.28 -4.90
C HIS A 839 -7.68 -19.44 -3.74
N ASP A 840 -7.21 -19.35 -2.49
CA ASP A 840 -7.98 -19.46 -1.25
C ASP A 840 -8.10 -18.12 -0.50
N TYR A 841 -7.50 -17.04 -1.03
CA TYR A 841 -7.70 -15.66 -0.61
C TYR A 841 -8.26 -14.81 -1.76
N LEU A 842 -9.58 -14.60 -1.75
CA LEU A 842 -10.25 -13.85 -2.80
C LEU A 842 -9.91 -12.35 -2.71
N ILE A 843 -9.32 -11.82 -3.78
CA ILE A 843 -9.13 -10.38 -3.96
C ILE A 843 -10.03 -9.87 -5.10
N PRO A 844 -10.51 -8.62 -5.03
CA PRO A 844 -11.31 -8.03 -6.10
C PRO A 844 -10.60 -8.12 -7.45
N THR A 845 -11.27 -8.73 -8.41
CA THR A 845 -10.83 -8.87 -9.80
C THR A 845 -11.35 -7.72 -10.65
N ILE A 846 -10.97 -7.69 -11.92
CA ILE A 846 -11.50 -6.74 -12.90
C ILE A 846 -13.03 -6.83 -13.07
N GLY A 847 -13.63 -8.00 -12.78
CA GLY A 847 -15.08 -8.23 -12.81
C GLY A 847 -15.82 -7.64 -11.61
N ASP A 848 -15.13 -7.50 -10.47
CA ASP A 848 -15.73 -7.06 -9.21
C ASP A 848 -15.77 -5.53 -9.07
N VAL A 849 -14.87 -4.81 -9.77
CA VAL A 849 -14.78 -3.34 -9.67
C VAL A 849 -15.76 -2.68 -10.66
N PRO A 850 -16.76 -1.91 -10.17
CA PRO A 850 -17.73 -1.22 -11.01
C PRO A 850 -17.11 0.04 -11.67
N PRO A 851 -17.85 0.74 -12.56
CA PRO A 851 -17.50 2.11 -12.92
C PRO A 851 -17.31 3.01 -11.69
N ILE A 852 -16.21 3.77 -11.70
CA ILE A 852 -15.85 4.73 -10.64
C ILE A 852 -15.85 6.14 -11.23
N GLU A 853 -16.55 7.04 -10.58
CA GLU A 853 -16.53 8.47 -10.88
C GLU A 853 -15.79 9.22 -9.77
N THR A 854 -14.64 9.81 -10.10
CA THR A 854 -13.79 10.53 -9.15
C THR A 854 -14.04 12.03 -9.22
N ILE A 855 -14.25 12.66 -8.06
CA ILE A 855 -14.37 14.11 -7.91
C ILE A 855 -13.23 14.59 -7.01
N LEU A 856 -12.28 15.34 -7.58
CA LEU A 856 -11.22 15.98 -6.83
C LEU A 856 -11.73 17.32 -6.29
N VAL A 857 -11.85 17.40 -4.97
CA VAL A 857 -12.16 18.64 -4.25
C VAL A 857 -10.82 19.26 -3.85
N GLU A 858 -10.63 20.55 -4.11
CA GLU A 858 -9.37 21.23 -3.84
C GLU A 858 -9.51 22.32 -2.76
N ILE A 859 -9.56 21.93 -1.48
CA ILE A 859 -9.49 22.87 -0.35
C ILE A 859 -8.05 22.95 0.15
N ALA A 860 -7.33 23.98 -0.27
CA ALA A 860 -5.92 24.16 0.03
C ALA A 860 -5.63 24.20 1.54
N ASP A 861 -4.55 23.55 1.94
CA ASP A 861 -4.03 23.58 3.31
C ASP A 861 -2.68 24.33 3.36
N PRO A 862 -2.52 25.35 4.23
CA PRO A 862 -1.29 26.15 4.28
C PRO A 862 -0.04 25.34 4.64
N GLU A 863 -0.18 24.24 5.38
CA GLU A 863 0.95 23.36 5.71
C GLU A 863 1.36 22.50 4.51
N GLY A 864 0.45 22.25 3.58
CA GLY A 864 0.68 21.47 2.37
C GLY A 864 1.62 22.15 1.36
N PRO A 865 2.43 21.41 0.58
CA PRO A 865 3.18 21.99 -0.52
C PRO A 865 2.22 22.47 -1.61
N PHE A 866 2.27 23.76 -1.93
CA PHE A 866 1.29 24.41 -2.83
C PHE A 866 -0.18 24.19 -2.43
N GLY A 867 -0.47 23.92 -1.15
CA GLY A 867 -1.81 23.60 -0.68
C GLY A 867 -2.20 22.12 -0.71
N ALA A 868 -1.30 21.21 -1.10
CA ALA A 868 -1.60 19.79 -1.28
C ALA A 868 -1.67 19.00 0.04
N LYS A 869 -2.51 17.95 0.05
CA LYS A 869 -2.69 17.04 1.19
C LYS A 869 -2.19 15.63 0.86
N GLY A 870 -2.07 14.81 1.91
CA GLY A 870 -1.85 13.38 1.74
C GLY A 870 -3.11 12.65 1.28
N LEU A 871 -2.99 11.79 0.26
CA LEU A 871 -4.13 11.07 -0.33
C LEU A 871 -4.16 9.58 -0.01
N GLY A 872 -2.99 8.98 0.19
CA GLY A 872 -2.75 7.54 0.13
C GLY A 872 -3.85 6.69 0.76
N GLU A 873 -4.24 6.94 2.01
CA GLU A 873 -5.01 5.96 2.78
C GLU A 873 -6.49 6.25 2.91
N HIS A 874 -6.86 7.53 2.94
CA HIS A 874 -8.22 7.90 3.27
C HIS A 874 -9.23 7.50 2.20
N VAL A 875 -8.75 7.29 0.97
CA VAL A 875 -9.55 6.85 -0.18
C VAL A 875 -10.16 5.45 -0.07
N LEU A 876 -9.63 4.60 0.82
CA LEU A 876 -10.19 3.27 1.13
C LEU A 876 -11.30 3.35 2.18
N ILE A 877 -11.19 4.29 3.12
CA ILE A 877 -11.94 4.30 4.39
C ILE A 877 -13.46 4.28 4.21
N PRO A 878 -14.07 5.09 3.31
CA PRO A 878 -15.53 5.17 3.23
C PRO A 878 -16.15 4.03 2.38
N THR A 879 -15.37 3.25 1.64
CA THR A 879 -15.92 2.27 0.69
C THR A 879 -16.72 1.17 1.37
N ALA A 880 -16.13 0.47 2.34
CA ALA A 880 -16.81 -0.61 3.04
C ALA A 880 -18.09 -0.18 3.78
N PRO A 881 -18.10 0.89 4.60
CA PRO A 881 -19.33 1.35 5.22
C PRO A 881 -20.39 1.81 4.21
N ALA A 882 -20.01 2.44 3.10
CA ALA A 882 -20.96 2.82 2.06
C ALA A 882 -21.62 1.59 1.42
N ILE A 883 -20.86 0.51 1.17
CA ILE A 883 -21.40 -0.77 0.70
C ILE A 883 -22.39 -1.35 1.72
N LEU A 884 -22.04 -1.41 3.01
CA LEU A 884 -22.94 -1.94 4.04
C LEU A 884 -24.22 -1.12 4.18
N ASN A 885 -24.12 0.21 4.13
CA ASN A 885 -25.27 1.12 4.14
C ASN A 885 -26.16 0.91 2.91
N ALA A 886 -25.57 0.62 1.75
CA ALA A 886 -26.33 0.31 0.54
C ALA A 886 -27.01 -1.08 0.59
N ILE A 887 -26.35 -2.10 1.18
CA ILE A 887 -26.98 -3.41 1.46
C ILE A 887 -28.17 -3.22 2.39
N ARG A 888 -28.00 -2.43 3.46
CA ARG A 888 -29.07 -2.13 4.42
C ARG A 888 -30.22 -1.38 3.75
N ASP A 889 -29.95 -0.44 2.87
CA ASP A 889 -30.97 0.28 2.10
C ASP A 889 -31.77 -0.67 1.19
N ALA A 890 -31.09 -1.59 0.50
CA ALA A 890 -31.72 -2.56 -0.39
C ALA A 890 -32.58 -3.60 0.34
N THR A 891 -32.19 -4.01 1.55
CA THR A 891 -32.71 -5.23 2.20
C THR A 891 -33.30 -5.01 3.59
N GLY A 892 -32.98 -3.90 4.24
CA GLY A 892 -33.31 -3.60 5.63
C GLY A 892 -32.41 -4.29 6.66
N VAL A 893 -31.42 -5.09 6.25
CA VAL A 893 -30.61 -5.88 7.20
C VAL A 893 -29.27 -5.26 7.54
N LEU A 894 -28.76 -5.61 8.71
CA LEU A 894 -27.43 -5.25 9.18
C LEU A 894 -26.52 -6.48 9.06
N VAL A 895 -25.32 -6.27 8.51
CA VAL A 895 -24.23 -7.25 8.54
C VAL A 895 -23.20 -6.74 9.53
N ASP A 896 -23.09 -7.41 10.66
CA ASP A 896 -22.25 -7.03 11.80
C ASP A 896 -20.88 -7.74 11.80
N ARG A 897 -20.64 -8.66 10.87
CA ARG A 897 -19.35 -9.33 10.70
C ARG A 897 -18.87 -9.27 9.26
N LEU A 898 -17.74 -8.60 9.04
CA LEU A 898 -17.13 -8.46 7.72
C LEU A 898 -16.12 -9.57 7.41
N PRO A 899 -15.94 -9.92 6.13
CA PRO A 899 -16.68 -9.40 4.96
C PRO A 899 -18.16 -9.84 4.90
N ALA A 900 -19.00 -9.04 4.25
CA ALA A 900 -20.40 -9.33 3.95
C ALA A 900 -20.53 -10.32 2.78
N THR A 901 -20.04 -11.55 3.00
CA THR A 901 -20.12 -12.64 2.02
C THR A 901 -21.59 -12.96 1.69
N PRO A 902 -21.87 -13.57 0.52
CA PRO A 902 -23.24 -13.95 0.16
C PRO A 902 -23.95 -14.77 1.25
N SER A 903 -23.22 -15.70 1.88
CA SER A 903 -23.74 -16.50 2.99
C SER A 903 -24.11 -15.68 4.23
N ARG A 904 -23.31 -14.66 4.59
CA ARG A 904 -23.59 -13.79 5.74
C ARG A 904 -24.73 -12.82 5.45
N VAL A 905 -24.80 -12.25 4.24
CA VAL A 905 -25.92 -11.40 3.80
C VAL A 905 -27.22 -12.21 3.81
N LEU A 906 -27.22 -13.41 3.22
CA LEU A 906 -28.40 -14.28 3.19
C LEU A 906 -28.85 -14.70 4.60
N ALA A 907 -27.91 -15.00 5.50
CA ALA A 907 -28.22 -15.31 6.90
C ALA A 907 -28.89 -14.13 7.61
N ALA A 908 -28.40 -12.90 7.40
CA ALA A 908 -29.00 -11.69 7.95
C ALA A 908 -30.42 -11.45 7.41
N ILE A 909 -30.66 -11.66 6.11
CA ILE A 909 -31.99 -11.60 5.48
C ILE A 909 -32.95 -12.59 6.11
N ARG A 910 -32.55 -13.86 6.21
CA ARG A 910 -33.39 -14.92 6.79
C ARG A 910 -33.71 -14.67 8.26
N ALA A 911 -32.75 -14.19 9.03
CA ALA A 911 -32.97 -13.84 10.44
C ALA A 911 -33.98 -12.68 10.58
N ALA A 912 -33.88 -11.66 9.73
CA ALA A 912 -34.82 -10.53 9.73
C ALA A 912 -36.24 -10.94 9.27
N GLU A 913 -36.35 -11.92 8.38
CA GLU A 913 -37.64 -12.46 7.92
C GLU A 913 -38.28 -13.39 8.96
N ALA A 914 -37.51 -14.19 9.68
CA ALA A 914 -38.01 -15.07 10.74
C ALA A 914 -38.44 -14.32 12.01
N GLY A 915 -37.94 -13.10 12.22
CA GLY A 915 -38.33 -12.22 13.33
C GLY A 915 -39.55 -11.34 13.05
N ARG A 916 -40.11 -11.37 11.83
CA ARG A 916 -41.37 -10.72 11.44
C ARG A 916 -42.51 -11.71 11.54
#